data_AF-A0A970A406-F1
#
_entry.id   AF-A0A970A406-F1
#
_cell.length_a   1.000
_cell.length_b   1.000
_cell.length_c   1.000
_cell.angle_alpha   90.00
_cell.angle_beta   90.00
_cell.angle_gamma   90.00
#
_symmetry.space_group_name_H-M   'P 1'
#
loop_
_entity.id
_entity.type
_entity.pdbx_description
1 polymer ?
#
loop_
_entity_poly.entity_id
_entity_poly.type
_entity_poly.pdbx_seq_one_letter_code
_entity_poly.pdbx_strand_id
1 'polypeptide(L)'
;MRRKLYKLCLSAVFAMLISVPLMATNLSDAFLNHVNNIAREKSVSETTLTDSGLESAVYAHELQSLNELSRFTAKHINTPEDVQEALRTLSNFGYRVRTEADKFAFFAALSSIEEKSKFIGVQSGSPETVANLEAVISLIRDDFNSSLSHIKSPSLSAREAFATIKSRPAQETVSSTVSRSSAAPMPGAHVKNGKTTFTVYAPAATKLELHLFAKPADKKGTVIPMKKNSAGYWSVTLPKVLYGVYYGYKADGPKGNGHLFDPDRLLSDPYAFANYNHDGKSIVVDRSYNWKVKNFKAPLPKDAIIYEMHIKDFTAHSSSGVKGPDKGKYLGLLHGKGTDKVLGHLKDLGVNTIELMPVHEFDNNFAGVTNHWGYMTSHFFAPESSYASGKEGQGVKELKALIDGLHQEGFAVILDVVYNHTAEGNHEGLPLNFKGLNNPGYYRLMPDNPKFYWNGTGCGNEMKTEDPVTSQMIIDSLKYWMNEYKVDGFRFDLGTIIDKKTMSRIINELPKNTILTAEPWAADWNRNQWAKSDFRNTNLSKWNDDFREKIRAMANGNTSRNDVMTVLAGSCFWWAAKPDESLNYVEAHDGYTLFDLYKGDQRKTRFAAIALLTAQGIPMIHAGQEFDRTKKGNHNSYDQDNETNYINWNEKNKNRETFELYKGLIALRKKYPNFRYARALNKNDLDWILPQNNNGIGMILKGQTTFVVLFNGDQKEHIKFDLPLPGKWKVVSDGLRIQESGLYTAEGNYVVPPVRAVILAK
;
A
#
# COMPACT_ATOMS: atom_id res chain seq x y z
N MET A 1 40.10 -8.87 -42.21
CA MET A 1 38.93 -8.09 -42.67
C MET A 1 37.59 -8.78 -42.39
N ARG A 2 37.37 -10.04 -42.81
CA ARG A 2 36.10 -10.78 -42.58
C ARG A 2 35.63 -10.95 -41.12
N ARG A 3 36.56 -11.10 -40.15
CA ARG A 3 36.20 -11.19 -38.71
C ARG A 3 35.79 -9.86 -38.05
N LYS A 4 36.15 -8.70 -38.62
CA LYS A 4 35.72 -7.38 -38.14
C LYS A 4 34.33 -7.01 -38.68
N LEU A 5 34.01 -7.39 -39.92
CA LEU A 5 32.67 -7.23 -40.50
C LEU A 5 31.61 -8.07 -39.77
N TYR A 6 31.96 -9.30 -39.36
CA TYR A 6 31.05 -10.20 -38.65
C TYR A 6 30.70 -9.71 -37.23
N LYS A 7 31.66 -9.08 -36.53
CA LYS A 7 31.40 -8.46 -35.21
C LYS A 7 30.59 -7.17 -35.32
N LEU A 8 30.77 -6.36 -36.37
CA LEU A 8 29.94 -5.17 -36.59
C LEU A 8 28.48 -5.53 -36.93
N CYS A 9 28.26 -6.61 -37.72
CA CYS A 9 26.92 -7.09 -38.03
C CYS A 9 26.22 -7.72 -36.82
N LEU A 10 26.95 -8.46 -35.96
CA LEU A 10 26.37 -9.04 -34.74
C LEU A 10 25.96 -7.97 -33.71
N SER A 11 26.78 -6.92 -33.55
CA SER A 11 26.47 -5.81 -32.63
C SER A 11 25.28 -4.97 -33.11
N ALA A 12 25.13 -4.79 -34.42
CA ALA A 12 23.97 -4.10 -35.00
C ALA A 12 22.67 -4.92 -34.87
N VAL A 13 22.74 -6.25 -35.03
CA VAL A 13 21.59 -7.15 -34.85
C VAL A 13 21.19 -7.26 -33.37
N PHE A 14 22.14 -7.26 -32.43
CA PHE A 14 21.83 -7.29 -30.99
C PHE A 14 21.31 -5.94 -30.47
N ALA A 15 21.78 -4.82 -31.03
CA ALA A 15 21.21 -3.49 -30.72
C ALA A 15 19.78 -3.35 -31.27
N MET A 16 19.46 -3.94 -32.44
CA MET A 16 18.08 -3.99 -32.96
C MET A 16 17.18 -4.91 -32.13
N LEU A 17 17.67 -6.03 -31.61
CA LEU A 17 16.87 -6.98 -30.80
C LEU A 17 16.54 -6.50 -29.38
N ILE A 18 17.29 -5.54 -28.83
CA ILE A 18 17.03 -4.95 -27.48
C ILE A 18 16.31 -3.60 -27.59
N SER A 19 16.49 -2.85 -28.68
CA SER A 19 15.79 -1.58 -28.90
C SER A 19 14.34 -1.76 -29.39
N VAL A 20 14.04 -2.80 -30.18
CA VAL A 20 12.69 -3.06 -30.70
C VAL A 20 11.67 -3.38 -29.57
N PRO A 21 11.98 -4.19 -28.54
CA PRO A 21 11.04 -4.42 -27.43
C PRO A 21 10.80 -3.18 -26.55
N LEU A 22 11.83 -2.37 -26.30
CA LEU A 22 11.73 -1.13 -25.50
C LEU A 22 11.02 0.00 -26.26
N MET A 23 11.21 0.09 -27.58
CA MET A 23 10.50 1.03 -28.44
C MET A 23 9.03 0.61 -28.65
N ALA A 24 8.76 -0.70 -28.78
CA ALA A 24 7.41 -1.24 -28.89
C ALA A 24 6.57 -0.98 -27.64
N THR A 25 7.13 -1.15 -26.42
CA THR A 25 6.41 -0.82 -25.17
C THR A 25 6.10 0.67 -25.05
N ASN A 26 7.06 1.54 -25.39
CA ASN A 26 6.84 3.00 -25.38
C ASN A 26 5.83 3.46 -26.44
N LEU A 27 5.83 2.82 -27.63
CA LEU A 27 4.86 3.10 -28.68
C LEU A 27 3.45 2.69 -28.24
N SER A 28 3.29 1.50 -27.65
CA SER A 28 1.99 0.96 -27.22
C SER A 28 1.30 1.83 -26.15
N ASP A 29 2.03 2.24 -25.11
CA ASP A 29 1.48 3.07 -24.03
C ASP A 29 1.15 4.49 -24.51
N ALA A 30 2.04 5.09 -25.30
CA ALA A 30 1.80 6.43 -25.87
C ALA A 30 0.63 6.43 -26.86
N PHE A 31 0.55 5.42 -27.72
CA PHE A 31 -0.56 5.24 -28.66
C PHE A 31 -1.89 5.07 -27.91
N LEU A 32 -1.93 4.19 -26.91
CA LEU A 32 -3.14 3.95 -26.12
C LEU A 32 -3.62 5.20 -25.36
N ASN A 33 -2.71 6.04 -24.87
CA ASN A 33 -3.06 7.31 -24.25
C ASN A 33 -3.77 8.26 -25.22
N HIS A 34 -3.32 8.35 -26.48
CA HIS A 34 -4.02 9.15 -27.49
C HIS A 34 -5.43 8.62 -27.79
N VAL A 35 -5.59 7.28 -27.88
CA VAL A 35 -6.92 6.66 -28.07
C VAL A 35 -7.85 6.95 -26.89
N ASN A 36 -7.37 6.82 -25.65
CA ASN A 36 -8.14 7.14 -24.44
C ASN A 36 -8.54 8.61 -24.36
N ASN A 37 -7.66 9.53 -24.79
CA ASN A 37 -7.98 10.96 -24.83
C ASN A 37 -9.11 11.25 -25.81
N ILE A 38 -9.11 10.65 -27.00
CA ILE A 38 -10.22 10.81 -27.95
C ILE A 38 -11.53 10.30 -27.36
N ALA A 39 -11.52 9.12 -26.72
CA ALA A 39 -12.72 8.58 -26.07
C ALA A 39 -13.24 9.53 -24.98
N ARG A 40 -12.35 10.11 -24.18
CA ARG A 40 -12.70 11.08 -23.15
C ARG A 40 -13.29 12.36 -23.73
N GLU A 41 -12.60 13.00 -24.69
CA GLU A 41 -13.06 14.26 -25.29
C GLU A 41 -14.37 14.07 -26.07
N LYS A 42 -14.54 12.92 -26.73
CA LYS A 42 -15.80 12.55 -27.40
C LYS A 42 -16.95 12.38 -26.42
N SER A 43 -16.70 11.72 -25.28
CA SER A 43 -17.70 11.58 -24.23
C SER A 43 -18.11 12.96 -23.68
N VAL A 44 -17.16 13.88 -23.50
CA VAL A 44 -17.44 15.25 -23.06
C VAL A 44 -18.23 16.02 -24.13
N SER A 45 -17.92 15.89 -25.41
CA SER A 45 -18.64 16.57 -26.49
C SER A 45 -20.10 16.10 -26.60
N GLU A 46 -20.34 14.79 -26.55
CA GLU A 46 -21.68 14.20 -26.56
C GLU A 46 -22.54 14.65 -25.37
N THR A 47 -21.95 14.80 -24.19
CA THR A 47 -22.66 15.23 -22.97
C THR A 47 -22.91 16.75 -22.93
N THR A 48 -22.07 17.55 -23.59
CA THR A 48 -22.20 19.03 -23.59
C THR A 48 -23.20 19.51 -24.64
N LEU A 49 -23.30 18.81 -25.77
CA LEU A 49 -24.29 19.07 -26.83
C LEU A 49 -25.74 18.90 -26.35
N THR A 50 -25.96 18.13 -25.29
CA THR A 50 -27.29 17.95 -24.70
C THR A 50 -27.72 19.08 -23.76
N ASP A 51 -26.79 19.93 -23.28
CA ASP A 51 -27.07 20.88 -22.19
C ASP A 51 -26.79 22.36 -22.50
N SER A 52 -26.03 22.75 -23.55
CA SER A 52 -25.87 24.18 -23.91
C SER A 52 -25.21 24.40 -25.28
N GLY A 53 -25.69 25.40 -26.03
CA GLY A 53 -25.24 25.78 -27.39
C GLY A 53 -23.85 26.44 -27.49
N LEU A 54 -22.85 25.95 -26.74
CA LEU A 54 -21.44 26.34 -26.87
C LEU A 54 -20.68 25.25 -27.66
N GLU A 55 -21.07 25.06 -28.92
CA GLU A 55 -20.54 23.99 -29.78
C GLU A 55 -19.05 24.20 -30.13
N SER A 56 -18.60 25.45 -30.34
CA SER A 56 -17.31 25.71 -31.00
C SER A 56 -16.06 25.33 -30.20
N ALA A 57 -16.08 25.44 -28.87
CA ALA A 57 -14.91 25.16 -28.04
C ALA A 57 -14.71 23.66 -27.78
N VAL A 58 -15.78 22.91 -27.58
CA VAL A 58 -15.70 21.47 -27.27
C VAL A 58 -15.36 20.65 -28.52
N TYR A 59 -15.93 21.02 -29.68
CA TYR A 59 -15.52 20.44 -30.96
C TYR A 59 -14.07 20.75 -31.31
N ALA A 60 -13.53 21.91 -30.89
CA ALA A 60 -12.12 22.23 -31.10
C ALA A 60 -11.19 21.28 -30.33
N HIS A 61 -11.56 20.85 -29.13
CA HIS A 61 -10.76 19.90 -28.33
C HIS A 61 -10.84 18.44 -28.83
N GLU A 62 -12.02 18.00 -29.28
CA GLU A 62 -12.17 16.70 -29.96
C GLU A 62 -11.32 16.67 -31.24
N LEU A 63 -11.42 17.71 -32.07
CA LEU A 63 -10.64 17.85 -33.31
C LEU A 63 -9.13 17.96 -33.02
N GLN A 64 -8.74 18.65 -31.95
CA GLN A 64 -7.35 18.71 -31.52
C GLN A 64 -6.81 17.31 -31.17
N SER A 65 -7.57 16.51 -30.42
CA SER A 65 -7.16 15.15 -30.02
C SER A 65 -7.01 14.22 -31.23
N LEU A 66 -7.91 14.33 -32.22
CA LEU A 66 -7.79 13.62 -33.51
C LEU A 66 -6.53 14.05 -34.27
N ASN A 67 -6.25 15.35 -34.33
CA ASN A 67 -5.06 15.89 -34.97
C ASN A 67 -3.76 15.49 -34.26
N GLU A 68 -3.79 15.31 -32.93
CA GLU A 68 -2.66 14.83 -32.15
C GLU A 68 -2.39 13.35 -32.40
N LEU A 69 -3.42 12.51 -32.47
CA LEU A 69 -3.27 11.09 -32.86
C LEU A 69 -2.73 10.94 -34.29
N SER A 70 -3.23 11.74 -35.24
CA SER A 70 -2.73 11.73 -36.61
C SER A 70 -1.24 12.12 -36.67
N ARG A 71 -0.85 13.19 -35.95
CA ARG A 71 0.56 13.61 -35.85
C ARG A 71 1.44 12.56 -35.17
N PHE A 72 0.95 11.93 -34.11
CA PHE A 72 1.64 10.84 -33.41
C PHE A 72 1.88 9.67 -34.36
N THR A 73 0.83 9.17 -35.01
CA THR A 73 0.88 8.06 -35.96
C THR A 73 1.82 8.36 -37.12
N ALA A 74 1.73 9.56 -37.69
CA ALA A 74 2.60 10.00 -38.77
C ALA A 74 4.09 10.01 -38.38
N LYS A 75 4.41 10.35 -37.12
CA LYS A 75 5.78 10.49 -36.61
C LYS A 75 6.37 9.18 -36.08
N HIS A 76 5.55 8.31 -35.50
CA HIS A 76 6.02 7.21 -34.65
C HIS A 76 5.69 5.81 -35.16
N ILE A 77 4.76 5.66 -36.12
CA ILE A 77 4.47 4.36 -36.76
C ILE A 77 5.12 4.41 -38.13
N ASN A 78 6.33 3.87 -38.32
CA ASN A 78 7.04 4.02 -39.60
C ASN A 78 7.42 2.70 -40.26
N THR A 79 7.24 1.58 -39.55
CA THR A 79 7.56 0.24 -40.03
C THR A 79 6.33 -0.68 -40.01
N PRO A 80 6.32 -1.77 -40.80
CA PRO A 80 5.28 -2.80 -40.70
C PRO A 80 5.13 -3.38 -39.27
N GLU A 81 6.22 -3.49 -38.53
CA GLU A 81 6.23 -3.97 -37.14
C GLU A 81 5.53 -2.98 -36.19
N ASP A 82 5.74 -1.66 -36.36
CA ASP A 82 5.02 -0.63 -35.60
C ASP A 82 3.51 -0.68 -35.88
N VAL A 83 3.13 -0.94 -37.13
CA VAL A 83 1.72 -1.11 -37.52
C VAL A 83 1.11 -2.31 -36.80
N GLN A 84 1.81 -3.45 -36.77
CA GLN A 84 1.32 -4.64 -36.06
C GLN A 84 1.17 -4.40 -34.55
N GLU A 85 2.11 -3.70 -33.93
CA GLU A 85 2.07 -3.39 -32.50
C GLU A 85 0.93 -2.40 -32.16
N ALA A 86 0.70 -1.40 -33.01
CA ALA A 86 -0.43 -0.49 -32.89
C ALA A 86 -1.77 -1.22 -33.06
N LEU A 87 -1.90 -2.13 -34.03
CA LEU A 87 -3.08 -2.96 -34.25
C LEU A 87 -3.35 -3.91 -33.07
N ARG A 88 -2.31 -4.51 -32.49
CA ARG A 88 -2.41 -5.35 -31.28
C ARG A 88 -2.90 -4.55 -30.09
N THR A 89 -2.37 -3.35 -29.91
CA THR A 89 -2.80 -2.42 -28.84
C THR A 89 -4.26 -1.99 -29.03
N LEU A 90 -4.64 -1.67 -30.27
CA LEU A 90 -6.00 -1.25 -30.60
C LEU A 90 -7.02 -2.38 -30.45
N SER A 91 -6.67 -3.61 -30.83
CA SER A 91 -7.50 -4.80 -30.59
C SER A 91 -7.77 -5.01 -29.09
N ASN A 92 -6.75 -4.84 -28.24
CA ASN A 92 -6.90 -4.90 -26.78
C ASN A 92 -7.82 -3.81 -26.22
N PHE A 93 -7.79 -2.60 -26.80
CA PHE A 93 -8.72 -1.53 -26.47
C PHE A 93 -10.16 -1.90 -26.88
N GLY A 94 -10.33 -2.52 -28.06
CA GLY A 94 -11.62 -3.01 -28.57
C GLY A 94 -12.39 -3.89 -27.58
N TYR A 95 -11.71 -4.80 -26.85
CA TYR A 95 -12.34 -5.65 -25.82
C TYR A 95 -12.90 -4.89 -24.61
N ARG A 96 -12.56 -3.61 -24.45
CA ARG A 96 -12.99 -2.78 -23.31
C ARG A 96 -14.01 -1.69 -23.69
N VAL A 97 -14.34 -1.57 -24.98
CA VAL A 97 -15.31 -0.58 -25.49
C VAL A 97 -16.68 -0.80 -24.86
N ARG A 98 -17.25 0.25 -24.25
CA ARG A 98 -18.57 0.20 -23.59
C ARG A 98 -19.49 1.36 -23.97
N THR A 99 -18.97 2.39 -24.63
CA THR A 99 -19.70 3.61 -24.99
C THR A 99 -19.57 3.93 -26.49
N GLU A 100 -20.45 4.76 -27.04
CA GLU A 100 -20.31 5.25 -28.43
C GLU A 100 -19.05 6.12 -28.59
N ALA A 101 -18.63 6.82 -27.53
CA ALA A 101 -17.37 7.56 -27.50
C ALA A 101 -16.13 6.64 -27.59
N ASP A 102 -16.11 5.52 -26.87
CA ASP A 102 -15.04 4.50 -26.98
C ASP A 102 -15.02 3.87 -28.38
N LYS A 103 -16.19 3.60 -28.94
CA LYS A 103 -16.36 3.05 -30.30
C LYS A 103 -15.87 4.04 -31.36
N PHE A 104 -16.18 5.32 -31.20
CA PHE A 104 -15.66 6.40 -32.05
C PHE A 104 -14.13 6.46 -31.98
N ALA A 105 -13.54 6.42 -30.78
CA ALA A 105 -12.09 6.42 -30.60
C ALA A 105 -11.41 5.20 -31.24
N PHE A 106 -12.02 4.01 -31.11
CA PHE A 106 -11.54 2.78 -31.75
C PHE A 106 -11.47 2.94 -33.28
N PHE A 107 -12.55 3.41 -33.92
CA PHE A 107 -12.57 3.57 -35.38
C PHE A 107 -11.66 4.69 -35.87
N ALA A 108 -11.59 5.82 -35.16
CA ALA A 108 -10.66 6.90 -35.50
C ALA A 108 -9.20 6.43 -35.49
N ALA A 109 -8.83 5.64 -34.48
CA ALA A 109 -7.50 5.05 -34.40
C ALA A 109 -7.23 3.99 -35.48
N LEU A 110 -8.21 3.14 -35.77
CA LEU A 110 -8.10 2.12 -36.82
C LEU A 110 -7.92 2.77 -38.20
N SER A 111 -8.67 3.83 -38.50
CA SER A 111 -8.54 4.60 -39.74
C SER A 111 -7.19 5.29 -39.86
N SER A 112 -6.66 5.85 -38.76
CA SER A 112 -5.33 6.49 -38.78
C SER A 112 -4.21 5.48 -39.02
N ILE A 113 -4.31 4.26 -38.47
CA ILE A 113 -3.36 3.17 -38.75
C ILE A 113 -3.47 2.73 -40.22
N GLU A 114 -4.70 2.59 -40.76
CA GLU A 114 -4.92 2.16 -42.14
C GLU A 114 -4.34 3.14 -43.17
N GLU A 115 -4.49 4.45 -42.96
CA GLU A 115 -3.89 5.45 -43.84
C GLU A 115 -2.36 5.36 -43.81
N LYS A 116 -1.78 5.18 -42.62
CA LYS A 116 -0.34 5.05 -42.45
C LYS A 116 0.20 3.73 -43.02
N SER A 117 -0.54 2.62 -42.92
CA SER A 117 -0.12 1.33 -43.48
C SER A 117 -0.04 1.38 -45.01
N LYS A 118 -0.98 2.06 -45.68
CA LYS A 118 -0.92 2.31 -47.13
C LYS A 118 0.31 3.13 -47.52
N PHE A 119 0.64 4.17 -46.76
CA PHE A 119 1.83 4.99 -47.00
C PHE A 119 3.14 4.20 -46.82
N ILE A 120 3.27 3.43 -45.74
CA ILE A 120 4.43 2.54 -45.48
C ILE A 120 4.54 1.48 -46.59
N GLY A 121 3.41 0.99 -47.07
CA GLY A 121 3.33 0.04 -48.16
C GLY A 121 3.92 0.55 -49.48
N VAL A 122 3.58 1.79 -49.85
CA VAL A 122 4.13 2.44 -51.05
C VAL A 122 5.63 2.71 -50.90
N GLN A 123 6.12 3.07 -49.71
CA GLN A 123 7.55 3.33 -49.47
C GLN A 123 8.41 2.06 -49.39
N SER A 124 7.87 0.95 -48.91
CA SER A 124 8.61 -0.30 -48.68
C SER A 124 8.76 -1.17 -49.93
N GLY A 125 8.05 -0.87 -51.02
CA GLY A 125 8.18 -1.58 -52.31
C GLY A 125 7.75 -3.06 -52.26
N SER A 126 6.96 -3.47 -51.25
CA SER A 126 6.52 -4.85 -51.04
C SER A 126 4.99 -4.95 -51.06
N PRO A 127 4.37 -5.19 -52.23
CA PRO A 127 2.90 -5.28 -52.37
C PRO A 127 2.26 -6.35 -51.46
N GLU A 128 2.98 -7.44 -51.19
CA GLU A 128 2.52 -8.52 -50.30
C GLU A 128 2.39 -8.07 -48.84
N THR A 129 3.30 -7.22 -48.35
CA THR A 129 3.25 -6.70 -46.98
C THR A 129 2.04 -5.79 -46.80
N VAL A 130 1.71 -4.98 -47.81
CA VAL A 130 0.53 -4.10 -47.82
C VAL A 130 -0.75 -4.92 -47.78
N ALA A 131 -0.87 -5.91 -48.67
CA ALA A 131 -2.03 -6.78 -48.74
C ALA A 131 -2.29 -7.54 -47.42
N ASN A 132 -1.22 -8.01 -46.77
CA ASN A 132 -1.32 -8.69 -45.47
C ASN A 132 -1.78 -7.75 -44.35
N LEU A 133 -1.27 -6.52 -44.30
CA LEU A 133 -1.70 -5.53 -43.30
C LEU A 133 -3.15 -5.09 -43.52
N GLU A 134 -3.57 -4.89 -44.77
CA GLU A 134 -4.96 -4.57 -45.11
C GLU A 134 -5.92 -5.70 -44.72
N ALA A 135 -5.51 -6.96 -44.93
CA ALA A 135 -6.29 -8.12 -44.47
C ALA A 135 -6.45 -8.15 -42.94
N VAL A 136 -5.38 -7.87 -42.18
CA VAL A 136 -5.43 -7.82 -40.70
C VAL A 136 -6.32 -6.68 -40.22
N ILE A 137 -6.25 -5.51 -40.85
CA ILE A 137 -7.11 -4.37 -40.52
C ILE A 137 -8.59 -4.71 -40.77
N SER A 138 -8.89 -5.38 -41.89
CA SER A 138 -10.25 -5.85 -42.18
C SER A 138 -10.73 -6.83 -41.12
N LEU A 139 -9.90 -7.80 -40.74
CA LEU A 139 -10.26 -8.79 -39.71
C LEU A 139 -10.54 -8.13 -38.35
N ILE A 140 -9.72 -7.17 -37.92
CA ILE A 140 -9.94 -6.44 -36.66
C ILE A 140 -11.24 -5.63 -36.72
N ARG A 141 -11.52 -5.01 -37.87
CA ARG A 141 -12.76 -4.27 -38.10
C ARG A 141 -13.99 -5.18 -38.02
N ASP A 142 -13.93 -6.33 -38.66
CA ASP A 142 -15.02 -7.31 -38.70
C ASP A 142 -15.24 -7.98 -37.33
N ASP A 143 -14.15 -8.36 -36.64
CA ASP A 143 -14.19 -8.93 -35.28
C ASP A 143 -14.84 -7.95 -34.28
N PHE A 144 -14.44 -6.68 -34.33
CA PHE A 144 -15.01 -5.64 -33.49
C PHE A 144 -16.49 -5.39 -33.78
N ASN A 145 -16.88 -5.29 -35.05
CA ASN A 145 -18.28 -5.13 -35.46
C ASN A 145 -19.14 -6.33 -35.06
N SER A 146 -18.63 -7.55 -35.17
CA SER A 146 -19.33 -8.77 -34.76
C SER A 146 -19.51 -8.84 -33.24
N SER A 147 -18.51 -8.41 -32.47
CA SER A 147 -18.51 -8.41 -31.01
C SER A 147 -19.53 -7.44 -30.39
N LEU A 148 -19.85 -6.33 -31.07
CA LEU A 148 -20.89 -5.38 -30.64
C LEU A 148 -22.32 -5.96 -30.73
N SER A 149 -22.54 -7.01 -31.52
CA SER A 149 -23.86 -7.65 -31.68
C SER A 149 -24.21 -8.65 -30.57
N HIS A 150 -23.24 -9.04 -29.72
CA HIS A 150 -23.38 -10.09 -28.69
C HIS A 150 -23.32 -9.58 -27.25
N ILE A 151 -23.81 -8.36 -26.96
CA ILE A 151 -24.05 -7.88 -25.58
C ILE A 151 -25.31 -8.53 -24.99
N LYS A 152 -25.31 -9.87 -24.88
CA LYS A 152 -26.10 -10.66 -23.92
C LYS A 152 -25.32 -11.94 -23.59
N SER A 153 -24.58 -11.88 -22.48
CA SER A 153 -23.94 -12.98 -21.71
C SER A 153 -23.10 -14.01 -22.49
N PRO A 154 -21.76 -14.10 -22.30
CA PRO A 154 -20.99 -15.16 -22.93
C PRO A 154 -21.14 -16.48 -22.17
N SER A 155 -21.52 -17.53 -22.90
CA SER A 155 -21.52 -18.92 -22.45
C SER A 155 -20.10 -19.50 -22.42
N LEU A 156 -19.92 -20.54 -21.58
CA LEU A 156 -18.65 -21.20 -21.27
C LEU A 156 -17.91 -21.82 -22.48
N SER A 157 -18.54 -21.98 -23.64
CA SER A 157 -17.94 -22.67 -24.80
C SER A 157 -16.91 -21.84 -25.59
N ALA A 158 -16.89 -20.51 -25.43
CA ALA A 158 -15.85 -19.68 -26.03
C ALA A 158 -14.51 -19.72 -25.25
N ARG A 159 -14.52 -20.21 -24.01
CA ARG A 159 -13.31 -20.33 -23.16
C ARG A 159 -12.48 -21.59 -23.45
N GLU A 160 -13.06 -22.60 -24.09
CA GLU A 160 -12.38 -23.89 -24.34
C GLU A 160 -11.73 -23.96 -25.74
N ALA A 161 -12.14 -23.13 -26.70
CA ALA A 161 -11.56 -23.12 -28.05
C ALA A 161 -10.14 -22.51 -28.10
N PHE A 162 -9.81 -21.53 -27.24
CA PHE A 162 -8.48 -20.92 -27.19
C PHE A 162 -7.41 -21.81 -26.54
N ALA A 163 -7.80 -22.89 -25.87
CA ALA A 163 -6.87 -23.81 -25.20
C ALA A 163 -6.31 -24.93 -26.12
N THR A 164 -6.72 -24.99 -27.39
CA THR A 164 -6.49 -26.21 -28.22
C THR A 164 -5.73 -25.99 -29.54
N ILE A 165 -5.00 -24.89 -29.70
CA ILE A 165 -3.96 -24.80 -30.75
C ILE A 165 -2.60 -24.99 -30.09
N LYS A 166 -2.19 -26.25 -30.07
CA LYS A 166 -0.98 -26.78 -29.46
C LYS A 166 0.27 -26.54 -30.34
N SER A 167 1.33 -26.04 -29.69
CA SER A 167 2.71 -26.56 -29.70
C SER A 167 3.46 -26.84 -31.02
N ARG A 168 4.63 -26.21 -31.17
CA ARG A 168 5.90 -26.87 -31.57
C ARG A 168 7.08 -26.34 -30.73
N PRO A 169 8.15 -27.13 -30.56
CA PRO A 169 8.75 -27.37 -29.25
C PRO A 169 9.82 -26.34 -28.87
N ALA A 170 9.75 -25.83 -27.65
CA ALA A 170 10.91 -25.24 -26.99
C ALA A 170 11.80 -26.38 -26.50
N GLN A 171 13.08 -26.33 -26.89
CA GLN A 171 14.12 -27.16 -26.29
C GLN A 171 14.05 -27.05 -24.77
N GLU A 172 14.15 -28.21 -24.12
CA GLU A 172 14.25 -28.37 -22.68
C GLU A 172 15.36 -27.46 -22.12
N THR A 173 14.95 -26.37 -21.50
CA THR A 173 15.72 -25.78 -20.41
C THR A 173 14.97 -26.16 -19.14
N VAL A 174 15.57 -27.09 -18.41
CA VAL A 174 15.10 -27.58 -17.11
C VAL A 174 15.05 -26.38 -16.15
N SER A 175 13.87 -25.78 -16.00
CA SER A 175 13.57 -24.84 -14.93
C SER A 175 12.80 -25.60 -13.86
N SER A 176 13.54 -26.10 -12.87
CA SER A 176 12.97 -26.68 -11.65
C SER A 176 12.15 -25.61 -10.93
N THR A 177 10.83 -25.71 -10.98
CA THR A 177 9.92 -24.93 -10.14
C THR A 177 10.10 -25.39 -8.69
N VAL A 178 10.95 -24.69 -7.95
CA VAL A 178 11.09 -24.86 -6.50
C VAL A 178 9.90 -24.21 -5.82
N SER A 179 8.77 -24.91 -5.78
CA SER A 179 7.70 -24.61 -4.82
C SER A 179 7.86 -25.55 -3.63
N ARG A 180 7.98 -24.99 -2.42
CA ARG A 180 8.00 -25.80 -1.20
C ARG A 180 6.61 -26.39 -1.00
N SER A 181 6.50 -27.72 -0.89
CA SER A 181 5.23 -28.36 -0.54
C SER A 181 4.70 -27.76 0.76
N SER A 182 3.40 -27.50 0.84
CA SER A 182 2.73 -26.96 2.04
C SER A 182 2.97 -27.77 3.33
N ALA A 183 3.49 -29.00 3.23
CA ALA A 183 3.81 -29.88 4.34
C ALA A 183 5.23 -29.70 4.95
N ALA A 184 6.16 -29.02 4.27
CA ALA A 184 7.50 -28.83 4.81
C ALA A 184 7.49 -27.76 5.92
N PRO A 185 8.22 -27.93 7.04
CA PRO A 185 8.25 -26.95 8.13
C PRO A 185 8.95 -25.63 7.73
N MET A 186 8.49 -24.51 8.28
CA MET A 186 9.06 -23.17 8.05
C MET A 186 10.56 -23.15 8.40
N PRO A 187 11.43 -22.44 7.64
CA PRO A 187 12.82 -22.26 8.00
C PRO A 187 12.99 -21.57 9.37
N GLY A 188 14.24 -21.45 9.80
CA GLY A 188 14.63 -20.94 11.12
C GLY A 188 15.03 -22.05 12.09
N ALA A 189 15.19 -21.67 13.36
CA ALA A 189 15.51 -22.59 14.46
C ALA A 189 14.24 -23.03 15.20
N HIS A 190 13.90 -24.33 15.11
CA HIS A 190 12.70 -24.90 15.73
C HIS A 190 13.07 -25.96 16.75
N VAL A 191 12.56 -25.82 17.97
CA VAL A 191 12.65 -26.84 19.02
C VAL A 191 11.39 -27.69 19.00
N LYS A 192 11.52 -29.01 18.77
CA LYS A 192 10.41 -29.98 18.77
C LYS A 192 10.90 -31.34 19.25
N ASN A 193 10.11 -32.00 20.11
CA ASN A 193 10.37 -33.36 20.61
C ASN A 193 11.81 -33.55 21.15
N GLY A 194 12.31 -32.59 21.94
CA GLY A 194 13.65 -32.62 22.54
C GLY A 194 14.81 -32.33 21.58
N LYS A 195 14.53 -31.99 20.32
CA LYS A 195 15.54 -31.69 19.28
C LYS A 195 15.40 -30.26 18.79
N THR A 196 16.51 -29.67 18.34
CA THR A 196 16.53 -28.38 17.66
C THR A 196 16.92 -28.56 16.20
N THR A 197 16.08 -28.14 15.28
CA THR A 197 16.35 -28.18 13.84
C THR A 197 16.58 -26.76 13.33
N PHE A 198 17.69 -26.55 12.63
CA PHE A 198 18.03 -25.31 11.95
C PHE A 198 17.85 -25.51 10.45
N THR A 199 17.20 -24.58 9.77
CA THR A 199 17.01 -24.61 8.32
C THR A 199 17.14 -23.21 7.74
N VAL A 200 17.97 -23.04 6.71
CA VAL A 200 18.20 -21.75 6.03
C VAL A 200 18.29 -21.93 4.52
N TYR A 201 17.80 -20.95 3.76
CA TYR A 201 17.86 -20.96 2.30
C TYR A 201 19.14 -20.28 1.80
N ALA A 202 19.99 -21.04 1.09
CA ALA A 202 21.22 -20.53 0.50
C ALA A 202 21.55 -21.37 -0.75
N PRO A 203 20.79 -21.19 -1.85
CA PRO A 203 20.80 -22.10 -2.99
C PRO A 203 22.10 -22.07 -3.78
N ALA A 204 22.86 -20.97 -3.73
CA ALA A 204 24.14 -20.84 -4.41
C ALA A 204 25.34 -21.21 -3.52
N ALA A 205 25.14 -21.37 -2.20
CA ALA A 205 26.22 -21.75 -1.30
C ALA A 205 26.77 -23.14 -1.68
N THR A 206 28.09 -23.30 -1.55
CA THR A 206 28.83 -24.55 -1.74
C THR A 206 29.15 -25.21 -0.40
N LYS A 207 29.23 -24.42 0.68
CA LYS A 207 29.42 -24.87 2.05
C LYS A 207 28.63 -23.97 3.00
N LEU A 208 28.00 -24.55 4.01
CA LEU A 208 27.31 -23.79 5.05
C LEU A 208 27.52 -24.44 6.42
N GLU A 209 27.91 -23.62 7.39
CA GLU A 209 28.16 -24.01 8.77
C GLU A 209 27.23 -23.25 9.72
N LEU A 210 26.64 -23.99 10.68
CA LEU A 210 25.95 -23.43 11.83
C LEU A 210 26.98 -23.16 12.94
N HIS A 211 26.92 -21.98 13.53
CA HIS A 211 27.73 -21.60 14.68
C HIS A 211 26.84 -21.38 15.90
N LEU A 212 27.15 -22.04 17.02
CA LEU A 212 26.43 -21.90 18.29
C LEU A 212 27.29 -21.20 19.34
N PHE A 213 26.71 -20.26 20.08
CA PHE A 213 27.38 -19.43 21.06
C PHE A 213 26.62 -19.43 22.39
N ALA A 214 27.36 -19.35 23.50
CA ALA A 214 26.77 -19.30 24.83
C ALA A 214 26.31 -17.89 25.19
N LYS A 215 27.02 -16.86 24.71
CA LYS A 215 26.76 -15.45 24.98
C LYS A 215 26.74 -14.64 23.68
N PRO A 216 26.03 -13.50 23.64
CA PRO A 216 25.98 -12.67 22.44
C PRO A 216 27.35 -12.09 22.06
N ALA A 217 28.23 -11.84 23.05
CA ALA A 217 29.56 -11.28 22.84
C ALA A 217 30.61 -12.30 22.36
N ASP A 218 30.31 -13.61 22.35
CA ASP A 218 31.28 -14.64 22.01
C ASP A 218 31.73 -14.52 20.53
N LYS A 219 33.05 -14.58 20.30
CA LYS A 219 33.65 -14.53 18.94
C LYS A 219 33.85 -15.92 18.32
N LYS A 220 33.91 -16.96 19.15
CA LYS A 220 34.09 -18.36 18.73
C LYS A 220 32.94 -19.18 19.28
N GLY A 221 32.37 -20.04 18.44
CA GLY A 221 31.25 -20.90 18.78
C GLY A 221 31.51 -22.35 18.38
N THR A 222 30.60 -23.24 18.76
CA THR A 222 30.61 -24.63 18.27
C THR A 222 30.19 -24.63 16.80
N VAL A 223 31.03 -25.19 15.93
CA VAL A 223 30.82 -25.23 14.47
C VAL A 223 30.21 -26.56 14.07
N ILE A 224 29.17 -26.52 13.25
CA ILE A 224 28.42 -27.70 12.83
C ILE A 224 28.15 -27.60 11.33
N PRO A 225 28.66 -28.53 10.50
CA PRO A 225 28.38 -28.51 9.07
C PRO A 225 26.91 -28.85 8.80
N MET A 226 26.29 -28.12 7.86
CA MET A 226 24.90 -28.34 7.44
C MET A 226 24.83 -29.11 6.13
N LYS A 227 23.68 -29.72 5.83
CA LYS A 227 23.45 -30.47 4.59
C LYS A 227 22.46 -29.76 3.69
N LYS A 228 22.82 -29.56 2.43
CA LYS A 228 21.98 -28.97 1.39
C LYS A 228 21.03 -30.02 0.78
N ASN A 229 19.77 -29.66 0.58
CA ASN A 229 18.81 -30.45 -0.19
C ASN A 229 18.70 -29.94 -1.65
N SER A 230 17.97 -30.68 -2.49
CA SER A 230 17.76 -30.34 -3.90
C SER A 230 17.02 -29.01 -4.13
N ALA A 231 16.27 -28.54 -3.13
CA ALA A 231 15.55 -27.26 -3.17
C ALA A 231 16.41 -26.07 -2.72
N GLY A 232 17.70 -26.27 -2.40
CA GLY A 232 18.60 -25.18 -2.00
C GLY A 232 18.56 -24.79 -0.52
N TYR A 233 17.83 -25.53 0.31
CA TYR A 233 17.82 -25.35 1.77
C TYR A 233 18.91 -26.17 2.43
N TRP A 234 19.55 -25.58 3.43
CA TRP A 234 20.53 -26.23 4.30
C TRP A 234 19.90 -26.51 5.64
N SER A 235 20.08 -27.73 6.16
CA SER A 235 19.52 -28.11 7.46
C SER A 235 20.46 -28.95 8.32
N VAL A 236 20.29 -28.86 9.63
CA VAL A 236 20.86 -29.78 10.63
C VAL A 236 19.89 -29.94 11.80
N THR A 237 19.82 -31.14 12.38
CA THR A 237 19.02 -31.42 13.59
C THR A 237 19.93 -31.90 14.70
N LEU A 238 19.87 -31.24 15.85
CA LEU A 238 20.65 -31.54 17.04
C LEU A 238 19.76 -32.18 18.10
N PRO A 239 20.20 -33.26 18.77
CA PRO A 239 19.42 -33.96 19.80
C PRO A 239 19.46 -33.21 21.15
N LYS A 240 19.21 -31.90 21.13
CA LYS A 240 19.24 -31.01 22.30
C LYS A 240 18.16 -29.95 22.16
N VAL A 241 17.58 -29.53 23.28
CA VAL A 241 16.80 -28.29 23.40
C VAL A 241 17.78 -27.14 23.62
N LEU A 242 17.70 -26.10 22.78
CA LEU A 242 18.70 -25.03 22.76
C LEU A 242 18.11 -23.64 23.06
N TYR A 243 17.00 -23.54 23.78
CA TYR A 243 16.45 -22.23 24.15
C TYR A 243 17.49 -21.35 24.87
N GLY A 244 17.59 -20.08 24.47
CA GLY A 244 18.57 -19.11 24.94
C GLY A 244 19.95 -19.19 24.27
N VAL A 245 20.19 -20.20 23.43
CA VAL A 245 21.45 -20.31 22.66
C VAL A 245 21.43 -19.34 21.49
N TYR A 246 22.55 -18.64 21.31
CA TYR A 246 22.77 -17.73 20.20
C TYR A 246 23.37 -18.50 19.02
N TYR A 247 22.99 -18.12 17.81
CA TYR A 247 23.47 -18.78 16.60
C TYR A 247 23.62 -17.83 15.41
N GLY A 248 24.33 -18.32 14.40
CA GLY A 248 24.43 -17.70 13.08
C GLY A 248 25.02 -18.68 12.08
N TYR A 249 25.11 -18.26 10.83
CA TYR A 249 25.61 -19.07 9.72
C TYR A 249 26.87 -18.48 9.12
N LYS A 250 27.78 -19.34 8.66
CA LYS A 250 28.86 -18.97 7.75
C LYS A 250 28.66 -19.70 6.44
N ALA A 251 28.64 -18.96 5.34
CA ALA A 251 28.34 -19.50 4.02
C ALA A 251 29.48 -19.18 3.04
N ASP A 252 29.97 -20.22 2.38
CA ASP A 252 30.89 -20.10 1.25
C ASP A 252 30.14 -20.39 -0.06
N GLY A 253 30.60 -19.79 -1.15
CA GLY A 253 29.92 -19.86 -2.43
C GLY A 253 30.61 -19.06 -3.53
N PRO A 254 29.98 -18.97 -4.72
CA PRO A 254 30.54 -18.28 -5.86
C PRO A 254 30.77 -16.79 -5.58
N LYS A 255 31.79 -16.23 -6.22
CA LYS A 255 32.07 -14.78 -6.23
C LYS A 255 31.65 -14.21 -7.59
N GLY A 256 31.14 -12.98 -7.62
CA GLY A 256 30.70 -12.32 -8.84
C GLY A 256 29.21 -12.55 -9.19
N ASN A 257 28.72 -11.92 -10.26
CA ASN A 257 27.30 -11.93 -10.67
C ASN A 257 26.33 -11.52 -9.54
N GLY A 258 26.76 -10.57 -8.70
CA GLY A 258 25.99 -10.12 -7.55
C GLY A 258 26.08 -11.01 -6.31
N HIS A 259 26.76 -12.16 -6.33
CA HIS A 259 26.96 -12.96 -5.12
C HIS A 259 27.97 -12.32 -4.16
N LEU A 260 27.64 -12.31 -2.87
CA LEU A 260 28.40 -11.68 -1.79
C LEU A 260 28.76 -12.66 -0.65
N PHE A 261 28.92 -13.95 -0.98
CA PHE A 261 29.35 -14.95 0.00
C PHE A 261 30.68 -14.54 0.64
N ASP A 262 30.83 -14.73 1.94
CA ASP A 262 32.05 -14.50 2.69
C ASP A 262 32.13 -15.54 3.81
N PRO A 263 33.01 -16.56 3.70
CA PRO A 263 33.09 -17.63 4.68
C PRO A 263 33.57 -17.16 6.06
N ASP A 264 34.16 -15.97 6.17
CA ASP A 264 34.62 -15.43 7.45
C ASP A 264 33.55 -14.62 8.18
N ARG A 265 32.51 -14.19 7.46
CA ARG A 265 31.42 -13.37 7.99
C ARG A 265 30.32 -14.23 8.61
N LEU A 266 29.99 -13.93 9.87
CA LEU A 266 28.85 -14.52 10.55
C LEU A 266 27.58 -13.80 10.11
N LEU A 267 26.60 -14.56 9.63
CA LEU A 267 25.31 -14.09 9.17
C LEU A 267 24.22 -14.48 10.17
N SER A 268 23.27 -13.60 10.43
CA SER A 268 22.05 -13.93 11.18
C SER A 268 21.06 -14.71 10.30
N ASP A 269 20.05 -15.32 10.92
CA ASP A 269 19.04 -16.10 10.23
C ASP A 269 17.92 -15.20 9.70
N PRO A 270 17.65 -15.19 8.38
CA PRO A 270 16.49 -14.49 7.81
C PRO A 270 15.14 -14.85 8.45
N TYR A 271 15.03 -16.05 9.05
CA TYR A 271 13.87 -16.57 9.76
C TYR A 271 14.07 -16.59 11.29
N ALA A 272 14.99 -15.79 11.84
CA ALA A 272 15.18 -15.66 13.29
C ALA A 272 13.89 -15.18 13.97
N PHE A 273 13.44 -15.89 15.00
CA PHE A 273 12.29 -15.47 15.82
C PHE A 273 12.65 -14.45 16.91
N ALA A 274 13.95 -14.22 17.11
CA ALA A 274 14.53 -13.15 17.91
C ALA A 274 15.99 -12.96 17.48
N ASN A 275 16.48 -11.72 17.53
CA ASN A 275 17.88 -11.38 17.25
C ASN A 275 18.43 -10.48 18.37
N TYR A 276 19.73 -10.57 18.64
CA TYR A 276 20.37 -9.70 19.62
C TYR A 276 20.75 -8.37 18.96
N ASN A 277 19.86 -7.37 18.99
CA ASN A 277 19.91 -6.18 18.12
C ASN A 277 19.77 -6.55 16.63
N HIS A 278 19.82 -5.55 15.74
CA HIS A 278 19.69 -5.73 14.29
C HIS A 278 20.85 -6.50 13.63
N ASP A 279 22.09 -6.36 14.12
CA ASP A 279 23.32 -6.89 13.52
C ASP A 279 23.95 -8.05 14.31
N GLY A 280 23.36 -8.41 15.44
CA GLY A 280 23.91 -9.46 16.30
C GLY A 280 23.48 -10.87 15.91
N LYS A 281 23.67 -11.79 16.86
CA LYS A 281 23.38 -13.22 16.67
C LYS A 281 21.89 -13.49 16.84
N SER A 282 21.37 -14.42 16.04
CA SER A 282 20.01 -14.93 16.18
C SER A 282 19.89 -15.79 17.44
N ILE A 283 18.68 -15.89 17.99
CA ILE A 283 18.45 -16.54 19.28
C ILE A 283 17.43 -17.67 19.09
N VAL A 284 17.75 -18.86 19.61
CA VAL A 284 16.76 -19.93 19.72
C VAL A 284 15.85 -19.59 20.90
N VAL A 285 14.58 -19.27 20.64
CA VAL A 285 13.65 -18.77 21.66
C VAL A 285 12.48 -19.70 21.91
N ASP A 286 12.08 -19.79 23.18
CA ASP A 286 10.81 -20.39 23.55
C ASP A 286 9.69 -19.40 23.24
N ARG A 287 8.89 -19.74 22.22
CA ARG A 287 7.75 -18.93 21.80
C ARG A 287 6.44 -19.34 22.48
N SER A 288 6.44 -20.33 23.37
CA SER A 288 5.20 -20.72 24.05
C SER A 288 4.59 -19.54 24.82
N TYR A 289 3.26 -19.40 24.73
CA TYR A 289 2.51 -18.34 25.37
C TYR A 289 1.08 -18.81 25.66
N ASN A 290 0.57 -18.52 26.85
CA ASN A 290 -0.79 -18.88 27.25
C ASN A 290 -1.74 -17.70 26.99
N TRP A 291 -2.33 -17.67 25.79
CA TRP A 291 -3.30 -16.64 25.38
C TRP A 291 -4.55 -16.66 26.25
N LYS A 292 -4.91 -15.51 26.83
CA LYS A 292 -6.17 -15.32 27.53
C LYS A 292 -7.32 -15.19 26.55
N VAL A 293 -7.12 -14.46 25.44
CA VAL A 293 -8.12 -14.35 24.37
C VAL A 293 -7.85 -15.41 23.30
N LYS A 294 -8.75 -16.39 23.19
CA LYS A 294 -8.60 -17.50 22.23
C LYS A 294 -9.17 -17.20 20.85
N ASN A 295 -10.30 -16.50 20.80
CA ASN A 295 -11.09 -16.24 19.59
C ASN A 295 -11.48 -14.77 19.53
N PHE A 296 -10.48 -13.89 19.43
CA PHE A 296 -10.73 -12.47 19.20
C PHE A 296 -11.43 -12.28 17.84
N LYS A 297 -12.36 -11.32 17.77
CA LYS A 297 -13.06 -10.98 16.53
C LYS A 297 -12.75 -9.53 16.18
N ALA A 298 -11.81 -9.35 15.26
CA ALA A 298 -11.52 -8.04 14.70
C ALA A 298 -12.78 -7.41 14.07
N PRO A 299 -12.90 -6.06 14.09
CA PRO A 299 -13.92 -5.39 13.31
C PRO A 299 -13.74 -5.70 11.82
N LEU A 300 -14.84 -5.70 11.06
CA LEU A 300 -14.72 -5.71 9.60
C LEU A 300 -14.02 -4.41 9.15
N PRO A 301 -13.34 -4.37 7.99
CA PRO A 301 -12.65 -3.16 7.52
C PRO A 301 -13.55 -1.91 7.53
N LYS A 302 -14.81 -2.04 7.09
CA LYS A 302 -15.82 -0.95 7.12
C LYS A 302 -16.14 -0.41 8.53
N ASP A 303 -15.92 -1.22 9.56
CA ASP A 303 -16.19 -0.93 10.97
C ASP A 303 -14.91 -0.47 11.71
N ALA A 304 -13.74 -0.57 11.09
CA ALA A 304 -12.47 -0.20 11.68
C ALA A 304 -12.35 1.33 11.80
N ILE A 305 -11.82 1.77 12.93
CA ILE A 305 -11.36 3.13 13.18
C ILE A 305 -9.94 2.96 13.71
N ILE A 306 -8.99 3.24 12.84
CA ILE A 306 -7.57 2.92 13.03
C ILE A 306 -6.91 4.05 13.81
N TYR A 307 -6.12 3.69 14.82
CA TYR A 307 -5.28 4.60 15.60
C TYR A 307 -3.82 4.22 15.40
N GLU A 308 -3.09 5.02 14.60
CA GLU A 308 -1.67 4.82 14.31
C GLU A 308 -0.83 5.35 15.47
N MET A 309 0.05 4.51 16.01
CA MET A 309 0.86 4.86 17.16
C MET A 309 2.23 4.17 17.18
N HIS A 310 3.18 4.87 17.81
CA HIS A 310 4.52 4.36 18.09
C HIS A 310 4.63 3.79 19.51
N ILE A 311 5.25 2.61 19.67
CA ILE A 311 5.38 1.92 20.97
C ILE A 311 6.01 2.84 22.03
N LYS A 312 7.14 3.46 21.66
CA LYS A 312 7.91 4.26 22.60
C LYS A 312 7.22 5.59 22.91
N ASP A 313 6.70 6.28 21.89
CA ASP A 313 6.21 7.65 22.02
C ASP A 313 5.05 7.76 23.00
N PHE A 314 4.16 6.77 22.97
CA PHE A 314 2.93 6.79 23.75
C PHE A 314 3.16 6.80 25.26
N THR A 315 4.34 6.33 25.72
CA THR A 315 4.63 6.14 27.14
C THR A 315 5.95 6.77 27.60
N ALA A 316 6.83 7.21 26.70
CA ALA A 316 8.14 7.77 27.04
C ALA A 316 8.09 9.17 27.68
N HIS A 317 7.06 9.98 27.41
CA HIS A 317 6.90 11.27 28.12
C HIS A 317 6.56 11.01 29.60
N SER A 318 7.11 11.81 30.52
CA SER A 318 6.87 11.66 31.98
C SER A 318 5.38 11.78 32.37
N SER A 319 4.63 12.62 31.66
CA SER A 319 3.19 12.81 31.86
C SER A 319 2.33 11.56 31.59
N SER A 320 2.86 10.52 30.94
CA SER A 320 2.17 9.24 30.75
C SER A 320 1.84 8.53 32.05
N GLY A 321 2.62 8.78 33.11
CA GLY A 321 2.53 8.09 34.38
C GLY A 321 3.15 6.68 34.38
N VAL A 322 3.65 6.21 33.24
CA VAL A 322 4.36 4.92 33.14
C VAL A 322 5.77 5.08 33.72
N LYS A 323 6.16 4.14 34.59
CA LYS A 323 7.43 4.17 35.33
C LYS A 323 8.20 2.87 35.15
N GLY A 324 9.48 2.92 35.53
CA GLY A 324 10.33 1.74 35.60
C GLY A 324 10.58 1.14 34.20
N PRO A 325 10.74 -0.19 34.11
CA PRO A 325 11.19 -0.85 32.88
C PRO A 325 10.18 -0.80 31.73
N ASP A 326 8.90 -0.53 32.00
CA ASP A 326 7.85 -0.52 30.98
C ASP A 326 7.75 0.81 30.22
N LYS A 327 8.44 1.84 30.69
CA LYS A 327 8.38 3.18 30.09
C LYS A 327 9.03 3.17 28.70
N GLY A 328 8.23 3.47 27.67
CA GLY A 328 8.67 3.45 26.28
C GLY A 328 8.83 2.04 25.69
N LYS A 329 8.18 1.03 26.30
CA LYS A 329 8.29 -0.40 25.94
C LYS A 329 6.93 -0.99 25.61
N TYR A 330 6.92 -2.21 25.07
CA TYR A 330 5.69 -2.96 24.73
C TYR A 330 4.68 -2.97 25.87
N LEU A 331 5.11 -3.37 27.07
CA LEU A 331 4.20 -3.52 28.21
C LEU A 331 3.69 -2.17 28.73
N GLY A 332 4.40 -1.07 28.48
CA GLY A 332 3.97 0.27 28.85
C GLY A 332 2.60 0.63 28.28
N LEU A 333 2.27 0.13 27.08
CA LEU A 333 0.97 0.40 26.44
C LEU A 333 -0.23 -0.22 27.18
N LEU A 334 -0.01 -1.18 28.09
CA LEU A 334 -1.07 -1.77 28.91
C LEU A 334 -1.33 -1.00 30.21
N HIS A 335 -0.53 0.03 30.50
CA HIS A 335 -0.71 0.86 31.68
C HIS A 335 -1.86 1.86 31.50
N GLY A 336 -2.29 2.47 32.60
CA GLY A 336 -3.26 3.56 32.56
C GLY A 336 -4.71 3.13 32.26
N LYS A 337 -5.04 1.83 32.33
CA LYS A 337 -6.39 1.29 32.05
C LYS A 337 -7.54 1.99 32.81
N GLY A 338 -7.28 2.45 34.04
CA GLY A 338 -8.24 3.19 34.88
C GLY A 338 -8.09 4.71 34.85
N THR A 339 -7.32 5.24 33.91
CA THR A 339 -7.01 6.67 33.79
C THR A 339 -7.44 7.21 32.43
N ASP A 340 -7.24 8.51 32.17
CA ASP A 340 -7.51 9.13 30.88
C ASP A 340 -6.30 9.14 29.92
N LYS A 341 -5.29 8.32 30.22
CA LYS A 341 -4.00 8.21 29.51
C LYS A 341 -3.75 6.78 29.01
N VAL A 342 -2.86 6.65 28.04
CA VAL A 342 -2.36 5.37 27.50
C VAL A 342 -3.53 4.43 27.14
N LEU A 343 -3.70 3.28 27.80
CA LEU A 343 -4.77 2.34 27.47
C LEU A 343 -6.16 2.90 27.78
N GLY A 344 -6.29 3.61 28.91
CA GLY A 344 -7.56 4.23 29.28
C GLY A 344 -7.96 5.35 28.32
N HIS A 345 -6.99 6.06 27.75
CA HIS A 345 -7.25 7.02 26.67
C HIS A 345 -7.85 6.36 25.43
N LEU A 346 -7.26 5.28 24.93
CA LEU A 346 -7.74 4.60 23.71
C LEU A 346 -9.19 4.11 23.89
N LYS A 347 -9.50 3.61 25.08
CA LYS A 347 -10.86 3.20 25.45
C LYS A 347 -11.83 4.38 25.52
N ASP A 348 -11.42 5.48 26.14
CA ASP A 348 -12.22 6.70 26.27
C ASP A 348 -12.50 7.34 24.90
N LEU A 349 -11.52 7.33 24.00
CA LEU A 349 -11.65 7.84 22.63
C LEU A 349 -12.61 7.01 21.78
N GLY A 350 -12.60 5.68 21.96
CA GLY A 350 -13.56 4.76 21.33
C GLY A 350 -13.12 4.17 19.98
N VAL A 351 -11.86 4.36 19.58
CA VAL A 351 -11.22 3.62 18.48
C VAL A 351 -11.27 2.11 18.75
N ASN A 352 -11.07 1.28 17.72
CA ASN A 352 -11.19 -0.18 17.86
C ASN A 352 -10.08 -0.97 17.16
N THR A 353 -9.19 -0.29 16.44
CA THR A 353 -8.08 -0.91 15.72
C THR A 353 -6.83 -0.08 15.99
N ILE A 354 -5.74 -0.71 16.43
CA ILE A 354 -4.46 -0.07 16.71
C ILE A 354 -3.50 -0.46 15.60
N GLU A 355 -2.93 0.53 14.92
CA GLU A 355 -1.83 0.35 13.99
C GLU A 355 -0.52 0.67 14.70
N LEU A 356 0.29 -0.37 14.94
CA LEU A 356 1.61 -0.21 15.50
C LEU A 356 2.58 0.12 14.37
N MET A 357 3.29 1.24 14.49
CA MET A 357 4.50 1.52 13.71
C MET A 357 5.51 0.35 13.82
N PRO A 358 6.49 0.22 12.92
CA PRO A 358 7.28 -1.01 12.73
C PRO A 358 7.75 -1.68 14.02
N VAL A 359 7.41 -2.97 14.17
CA VAL A 359 7.81 -3.83 15.30
C VAL A 359 8.65 -5.03 14.89
N HIS A 360 8.97 -5.18 13.60
CA HIS A 360 10.02 -6.10 13.17
C HIS A 360 11.38 -5.59 13.68
N GLU A 361 12.32 -6.46 14.01
CA GLU A 361 13.67 -6.00 14.42
C GLU A 361 14.30 -5.13 13.33
N PHE A 362 14.75 -3.94 13.68
CA PHE A 362 15.28 -2.94 12.74
C PHE A 362 16.59 -2.32 13.22
N ASP A 363 17.34 -1.70 12.30
CA ASP A 363 18.54 -0.96 12.65
C ASP A 363 18.19 0.44 13.18
N ASN A 364 18.32 0.64 14.50
CA ASN A 364 18.06 1.92 15.18
C ASN A 364 19.14 2.99 14.91
N ASN A 365 20.25 2.64 14.25
CA ASN A 365 21.35 3.55 13.95
C ASN A 365 21.83 3.40 12.49
N PHE A 366 20.88 3.29 11.58
CA PHE A 366 21.16 3.07 10.17
C PHE A 366 22.01 4.20 9.58
N ALA A 367 23.13 3.83 8.95
CA ALA A 367 24.10 4.77 8.37
C ALA A 367 24.59 5.87 9.34
N GLY A 368 24.60 5.59 10.66
CA GLY A 368 25.03 6.55 11.69
C GLY A 368 23.98 7.59 12.06
N VAL A 369 22.74 7.42 11.61
CA VAL A 369 21.59 8.26 11.95
C VAL A 369 20.63 7.46 12.81
N THR A 370 20.07 8.09 13.84
CA THR A 370 19.02 7.45 14.65
C THR A 370 17.83 7.13 13.75
N ASN A 371 17.38 5.88 13.79
CA ASN A 371 16.13 5.45 13.16
C ASN A 371 15.17 5.12 14.29
N HIS A 372 14.37 6.11 14.68
CA HIS A 372 13.40 6.01 15.77
C HIS A 372 12.12 5.33 15.31
N TRP A 373 11.61 5.68 14.12
CA TRP A 373 10.36 5.10 13.62
C TRP A 373 10.44 3.59 13.32
N GLY A 374 11.60 3.10 12.91
CA GLY A 374 11.83 1.67 12.71
C GLY A 374 11.70 1.14 11.30
N TYR A 375 11.68 2.01 10.28
CA TYR A 375 11.46 1.58 8.89
C TYR A 375 12.65 0.81 8.27
N MET A 376 13.84 0.81 8.88
CA MET A 376 14.98 0.00 8.41
C MET A 376 14.94 -1.44 8.96
N THR A 377 13.99 -2.26 8.52
CA THR A 377 13.81 -3.65 9.01
C THR A 377 15.01 -4.54 8.68
N SER A 378 15.50 -5.29 9.67
CA SER A 378 16.59 -6.26 9.56
C SER A 378 16.09 -7.72 9.56
N HIS A 379 15.04 -8.03 10.34
CA HIS A 379 14.51 -9.39 10.47
C HIS A 379 12.97 -9.40 10.48
N PHE A 380 12.36 -10.09 9.52
CA PHE A 380 10.91 -10.08 9.35
C PHE A 380 10.12 -10.90 10.40
N PHE A 381 10.78 -11.77 11.15
CA PHE A 381 10.14 -12.70 12.11
C PHE A 381 10.47 -12.40 13.57
N ALA A 382 11.37 -11.46 13.83
CA ALA A 382 11.80 -11.09 15.17
C ALA A 382 11.09 -9.80 15.60
N PRO A 383 10.53 -9.73 16.81
CA PRO A 383 10.04 -8.47 17.37
C PRO A 383 11.20 -7.57 17.78
N GLU A 384 11.06 -6.27 17.58
CA GLU A 384 12.06 -5.26 17.89
C GLU A 384 12.48 -5.30 19.36
N SER A 385 13.78 -5.54 19.57
CA SER A 385 14.39 -5.78 20.86
C SER A 385 14.50 -4.51 21.72
N SER A 386 14.61 -3.33 21.11
CA SER A 386 14.68 -2.06 21.84
C SER A 386 13.36 -1.66 22.49
N TYR A 387 12.22 -2.21 22.04
CA TYR A 387 10.92 -2.04 22.68
C TYR A 387 10.64 -3.03 23.81
N ALA A 388 11.53 -3.99 24.03
CA ALA A 388 11.41 -4.94 25.13
C ALA A 388 12.17 -4.49 26.39
N SER A 389 11.91 -5.19 27.51
CA SER A 389 12.70 -5.03 28.75
C SER A 389 14.17 -5.47 28.59
N GLY A 390 14.46 -6.31 27.59
CA GLY A 390 15.80 -6.83 27.31
C GLY A 390 15.96 -7.32 25.87
N LYS A 391 17.22 -7.58 25.48
CA LYS A 391 17.63 -7.91 24.10
C LYS A 391 17.87 -9.41 23.86
N GLU A 392 17.59 -10.25 24.84
CA GLU A 392 17.88 -11.69 24.82
C GLU A 392 16.63 -12.51 24.44
N GLY A 393 15.71 -11.90 23.69
CA GLY A 393 14.47 -12.52 23.23
C GLY A 393 13.23 -12.23 24.08
N GLN A 394 13.32 -11.35 25.09
CA GLN A 394 12.18 -10.96 25.93
C GLN A 394 11.00 -10.40 25.09
N GLY A 395 11.30 -9.66 24.01
CA GLY A 395 10.31 -9.09 23.09
C GLY A 395 9.31 -10.11 22.53
N VAL A 396 9.70 -11.39 22.41
CA VAL A 396 8.81 -12.46 21.93
C VAL A 396 7.60 -12.64 22.83
N LYS A 397 7.81 -12.68 24.15
CA LYS A 397 6.71 -12.87 25.11
C LYS A 397 6.02 -11.56 25.46
N GLU A 398 6.77 -10.44 25.47
CA GLU A 398 6.21 -9.13 25.78
C GLU A 398 5.28 -8.60 24.70
N LEU A 399 5.61 -8.75 23.42
CA LEU A 399 4.71 -8.36 22.33
C LEU A 399 3.44 -9.22 22.32
N LYS A 400 3.54 -10.53 22.62
CA LYS A 400 2.34 -11.37 22.80
C LYS A 400 1.48 -10.91 23.96
N ALA A 401 2.10 -10.55 25.09
CA ALA A 401 1.38 -10.01 26.23
C ALA A 401 0.70 -8.67 25.93
N LEU A 402 1.36 -7.80 25.15
CA LEU A 402 0.75 -6.58 24.64
C LEU A 402 -0.49 -6.90 23.79
N ILE A 403 -0.36 -7.74 22.77
CA ILE A 403 -1.48 -8.05 21.86
C ILE A 403 -2.63 -8.74 22.61
N ASP A 404 -2.34 -9.72 23.48
CA ASP A 404 -3.36 -10.37 24.32
C ASP A 404 -4.05 -9.37 25.25
N GLY A 405 -3.29 -8.40 25.79
CA GLY A 405 -3.83 -7.30 26.61
C GLY A 405 -4.74 -6.35 25.82
N LEU A 406 -4.36 -5.99 24.59
CA LEU A 406 -5.17 -5.15 23.70
C LEU A 406 -6.44 -5.88 23.25
N HIS A 407 -6.34 -7.17 22.94
CA HIS A 407 -7.49 -8.03 22.61
C HIS A 407 -8.48 -8.15 23.78
N GLN A 408 -8.00 -8.24 25.03
CA GLN A 408 -8.86 -8.24 26.24
C GLN A 408 -9.68 -6.96 26.37
N GLU A 409 -9.17 -5.83 25.87
CA GLU A 409 -9.87 -4.56 25.86
C GLU A 409 -10.67 -4.29 24.57
N GLY A 410 -10.68 -5.24 23.62
CA GLY A 410 -11.49 -5.14 22.41
C GLY A 410 -10.80 -4.47 21.22
N PHE A 411 -9.48 -4.26 21.25
CA PHE A 411 -8.74 -3.65 20.15
C PHE A 411 -8.19 -4.70 19.21
N ALA A 412 -8.45 -4.55 17.90
CA ALA A 412 -7.67 -5.24 16.89
C ALA A 412 -6.27 -4.62 16.77
N VAL A 413 -5.27 -5.41 16.41
CA VAL A 413 -3.89 -4.97 16.24
C VAL A 413 -3.44 -5.23 14.80
N ILE A 414 -3.08 -4.16 14.09
CA ILE A 414 -2.43 -4.21 12.79
C ILE A 414 -0.98 -3.77 12.90
N LEU A 415 -0.08 -4.42 12.15
CA LEU A 415 1.34 -4.10 12.14
C LEU A 415 1.71 -3.34 10.87
N ASP A 416 2.43 -2.23 11.01
CA ASP A 416 3.18 -1.64 9.90
C ASP A 416 4.37 -2.53 9.54
N VAL A 417 4.44 -2.94 8.28
CA VAL A 417 5.39 -3.95 7.79
C VAL A 417 6.18 -3.46 6.57
N VAL A 418 7.50 -3.56 6.69
CA VAL A 418 8.44 -3.08 5.67
C VAL A 418 9.09 -4.25 4.92
N TYR A 419 8.34 -4.85 4.00
CA TYR A 419 8.87 -5.94 3.16
C TYR A 419 9.55 -5.44 1.87
N ASN A 420 9.47 -4.14 1.59
CA ASN A 420 9.92 -3.55 0.33
C ASN A 420 11.44 -3.30 0.28
N HIS A 421 12.10 -3.09 1.42
CA HIS A 421 13.55 -2.95 1.57
C HIS A 421 14.05 -3.56 2.89
N THR A 422 15.36 -3.46 3.15
CA THR A 422 15.99 -3.94 4.39
C THR A 422 17.09 -2.99 4.90
N ALA A 423 17.45 -3.15 6.17
CA ALA A 423 18.59 -2.52 6.84
C ALA A 423 19.95 -2.83 6.23
N GLU A 424 20.06 -3.81 5.32
CA GLU A 424 21.36 -4.09 4.70
C GLU A 424 21.80 -2.98 3.73
N GLY A 425 20.94 -2.02 3.37
CA GLY A 425 21.28 -0.86 2.54
C GLY A 425 21.76 -1.21 1.12
N ASN A 426 22.50 -0.30 0.48
CA ASN A 426 23.00 -0.44 -0.89
C ASN A 426 24.28 -1.32 -0.96
N HIS A 427 25.05 -1.22 -2.03
CA HIS A 427 26.30 -1.96 -2.24
C HIS A 427 27.42 -1.68 -1.20
N GLU A 428 27.34 -0.61 -0.42
CA GLU A 428 28.27 -0.30 0.67
C GLU A 428 27.83 -0.90 2.01
N GLY A 429 26.53 -1.21 2.14
CA GLY A 429 25.98 -1.81 3.34
C GLY A 429 26.42 -3.27 3.51
N LEU A 430 26.69 -3.64 4.77
CA LEU A 430 27.27 -4.93 5.11
C LEU A 430 26.26 -6.07 4.94
N PRO A 431 26.69 -7.24 4.46
CA PRO A 431 25.92 -8.47 4.59
C PRO A 431 25.76 -8.87 6.07
N LEU A 432 24.52 -8.83 6.54
CA LEU A 432 24.03 -9.27 7.84
C LEU A 432 23.32 -10.62 7.71
N ASN A 433 22.46 -10.79 6.71
CA ASN A 433 21.63 -11.98 6.48
C ASN A 433 21.39 -12.27 4.98
N PHE A 434 20.48 -11.55 4.33
CA PHE A 434 19.98 -11.84 2.98
C PHE A 434 21.09 -11.75 1.93
N LYS A 435 21.88 -10.67 1.92
CA LYS A 435 23.03 -10.48 1.01
C LYS A 435 24.02 -11.63 1.08
N GLY A 436 24.37 -12.04 2.31
CA GLY A 436 25.39 -13.05 2.55
C GLY A 436 24.94 -14.46 2.19
N LEU A 437 23.62 -14.72 2.20
CA LEU A 437 23.04 -16.04 1.92
C LEU A 437 22.60 -16.21 0.46
N ASN A 438 21.99 -15.18 -0.14
CA ASN A 438 21.49 -15.25 -1.50
C ASN A 438 21.16 -13.86 -2.12
N ASN A 439 22.13 -12.94 -2.15
CA ASN A 439 21.93 -11.57 -2.65
C ASN A 439 21.06 -11.43 -3.93
N PRO A 440 21.37 -12.08 -5.07
CA PRO A 440 20.58 -11.91 -6.31
C PRO A 440 19.18 -12.53 -6.28
N GLY A 441 18.87 -13.37 -5.28
CA GLY A 441 17.54 -13.92 -5.07
C GLY A 441 16.68 -13.06 -4.13
N TYR A 442 17.29 -12.38 -3.18
CA TYR A 442 16.57 -11.50 -2.23
C TYR A 442 16.43 -10.06 -2.72
N TYR A 443 17.38 -9.55 -3.50
CA TYR A 443 17.38 -8.14 -3.92
C TYR A 443 17.30 -7.95 -5.44
N ARG A 444 16.65 -6.86 -5.84
CA ARG A 444 16.64 -6.41 -7.23
C ARG A 444 17.96 -5.71 -7.56
N LEU A 445 18.84 -6.44 -8.22
CA LEU A 445 20.12 -5.91 -8.70
C LEU A 445 19.94 -5.22 -10.07
N MET A 446 20.78 -4.24 -10.37
CA MET A 446 20.78 -3.61 -11.70
C MET A 446 21.26 -4.63 -12.75
N PRO A 447 20.49 -4.89 -13.84
CA PRO A 447 20.83 -5.91 -14.82
C PRO A 447 22.21 -5.72 -15.47
N ASP A 448 22.56 -4.48 -15.82
CA ASP A 448 23.82 -4.15 -16.50
C ASP A 448 25.01 -4.10 -15.55
N ASN A 449 24.76 -3.98 -14.24
CA ASN A 449 25.80 -3.93 -13.23
C ASN A 449 25.30 -4.50 -11.89
N PRO A 450 25.33 -5.83 -11.71
CA PRO A 450 24.77 -6.50 -10.53
C PRO A 450 25.57 -6.24 -9.24
N LYS A 451 26.57 -5.34 -9.26
CA LYS A 451 27.16 -4.74 -8.06
C LYS A 451 26.18 -3.78 -7.38
N PHE A 452 25.31 -3.12 -8.14
CA PHE A 452 24.38 -2.10 -7.67
C PHE A 452 22.93 -2.61 -7.59
N TYR A 453 22.10 -1.88 -6.87
CA TYR A 453 20.74 -2.24 -6.50
C TYR A 453 19.76 -1.23 -7.10
N TRP A 454 18.58 -1.70 -7.47
CA TRP A 454 17.44 -0.81 -7.65
C TRP A 454 17.08 -0.16 -6.31
N ASN A 455 16.64 1.09 -6.34
CA ASN A 455 16.39 1.90 -5.15
C ASN A 455 15.10 2.75 -5.23
N GLY A 456 14.01 2.16 -5.69
CA GLY A 456 12.70 2.79 -5.71
C GLY A 456 12.10 3.06 -4.34
N THR A 457 12.71 2.52 -3.28
CA THR A 457 12.36 2.76 -1.88
C THR A 457 13.04 4.01 -1.32
N GLY A 458 14.13 4.46 -1.96
CA GLY A 458 15.00 5.50 -1.42
C GLY A 458 15.98 5.01 -0.34
N CYS A 459 15.82 3.77 0.18
CA CYS A 459 16.57 3.24 1.33
C CYS A 459 17.82 2.41 0.94
N GLY A 460 18.25 2.48 -0.31
CA GLY A 460 19.45 1.86 -0.85
C GLY A 460 19.26 0.48 -1.50
N ASN A 461 18.14 -0.19 -1.27
CA ASN A 461 17.80 -1.47 -1.90
C ASN A 461 16.29 -1.67 -2.07
N GLU A 462 15.95 -2.61 -2.95
CA GLU A 462 14.60 -3.17 -3.09
C GLU A 462 14.64 -4.68 -2.96
N MET A 463 13.72 -5.24 -2.18
CA MET A 463 13.50 -6.69 -2.12
C MET A 463 12.90 -7.19 -3.43
N LYS A 464 13.43 -8.29 -3.96
CA LYS A 464 12.98 -8.97 -5.17
C LYS A 464 11.77 -9.84 -4.89
N THR A 465 10.64 -9.20 -4.62
CA THR A 465 9.40 -9.87 -4.19
C THR A 465 8.80 -10.79 -5.25
N GLU A 466 9.13 -10.60 -6.53
CA GLU A 466 8.75 -11.50 -7.63
C GLU A 466 9.48 -12.85 -7.61
N ASP A 467 10.57 -12.97 -6.85
CA ASP A 467 11.24 -14.25 -6.63
C ASP A 467 10.35 -15.18 -5.79
N PRO A 468 10.11 -16.45 -6.20
CA PRO A 468 9.21 -17.34 -5.48
C PRO A 468 9.57 -17.58 -4.01
N VAL A 469 10.84 -17.60 -3.65
CA VAL A 469 11.28 -17.83 -2.26
C VAL A 469 11.14 -16.56 -1.42
N THR A 470 11.47 -15.40 -1.99
CA THR A 470 11.22 -14.11 -1.33
C THR A 470 9.73 -13.86 -1.13
N SER A 471 8.92 -14.11 -2.16
CA SER A 471 7.45 -14.08 -2.10
C SER A 471 6.92 -15.01 -1.02
N GLN A 472 7.41 -16.26 -0.96
CA GLN A 472 7.01 -17.22 0.07
C GLN A 472 7.43 -16.78 1.47
N MET A 473 8.60 -16.18 1.64
CA MET A 473 9.06 -15.67 2.93
C MET A 473 8.17 -14.56 3.48
N ILE A 474 7.71 -13.65 2.62
CA ILE A 474 6.74 -12.61 3.02
C ILE A 474 5.44 -13.25 3.49
N ILE A 475 4.91 -14.23 2.74
CA ILE A 475 3.69 -14.96 3.12
C ILE A 475 3.88 -15.76 4.43
N ASP A 476 5.02 -16.43 4.59
CA ASP A 476 5.38 -17.17 5.80
C ASP A 476 5.45 -16.23 7.01
N SER A 477 6.05 -15.04 6.84
CA SER A 477 6.12 -14.00 7.87
C SER A 477 4.74 -13.48 8.28
N LEU A 478 3.91 -13.09 7.31
CA LEU A 478 2.55 -12.61 7.58
C LEU A 478 1.71 -13.68 8.31
N LYS A 479 1.75 -14.93 7.84
CA LYS A 479 1.06 -16.05 8.51
C LYS A 479 1.67 -16.35 9.88
N TYR A 480 2.96 -16.18 10.07
CA TYR A 480 3.62 -16.32 11.37
C TYR A 480 3.08 -15.28 12.36
N TRP A 481 3.08 -14.00 12.01
CA TRP A 481 2.53 -12.95 12.88
C TRP A 481 1.05 -13.20 13.23
N MET A 482 0.23 -13.60 12.26
CA MET A 482 -1.18 -13.93 12.53
C MET A 482 -1.34 -15.17 13.43
N ASN A 483 -0.58 -16.24 13.20
CA ASN A 483 -0.77 -17.49 13.92
C ASN A 483 -0.10 -17.48 15.31
N GLU A 484 1.09 -16.89 15.41
CA GLU A 484 1.94 -16.90 16.60
C GLU A 484 1.64 -15.73 17.55
N TYR A 485 1.38 -14.54 16.99
CA TYR A 485 1.13 -13.30 17.72
C TYR A 485 -0.32 -12.83 17.65
N LYS A 486 -1.19 -13.52 16.91
CA LYS A 486 -2.63 -13.20 16.81
C LYS A 486 -2.91 -11.78 16.30
N VAL A 487 -2.03 -11.22 15.47
CA VAL A 487 -2.32 -9.93 14.84
C VAL A 487 -3.48 -10.05 13.86
N ASP A 488 -4.22 -8.96 13.68
CA ASP A 488 -5.49 -8.89 12.96
C ASP A 488 -5.35 -8.34 11.54
N GLY A 489 -4.16 -7.83 11.18
CA GLY A 489 -3.92 -7.20 9.90
C GLY A 489 -2.55 -6.54 9.77
N PHE A 490 -2.34 -5.91 8.63
CA PHE A 490 -1.06 -5.34 8.22
C PHE A 490 -1.23 -4.07 7.40
N ARG A 491 -0.37 -3.09 7.64
CA ARG A 491 -0.15 -1.91 6.80
C ARG A 491 1.17 -2.08 6.05
N PHE A 492 1.13 -2.12 4.73
CA PHE A 492 2.31 -2.30 3.89
C PHE A 492 2.92 -0.94 3.52
N ASP A 493 4.08 -0.66 4.10
CA ASP A 493 4.96 0.43 3.71
C ASP A 493 5.41 0.31 2.24
N LEU A 494 5.42 1.43 1.52
CA LEU A 494 5.75 1.52 0.09
C LEU A 494 5.23 0.33 -0.72
N GLY A 495 3.93 0.04 -0.58
CA GLY A 495 3.32 -1.21 -1.00
C GLY A 495 3.49 -1.53 -2.49
N THR A 496 3.69 -0.51 -3.34
CA THR A 496 3.87 -0.69 -4.79
C THR A 496 5.24 -1.25 -5.18
N ILE A 497 6.21 -1.31 -4.26
CA ILE A 497 7.49 -2.01 -4.50
C ILE A 497 7.31 -3.53 -4.41
N ILE A 498 6.33 -4.00 -3.63
CA ILE A 498 5.90 -5.40 -3.62
C ILE A 498 5.19 -5.67 -4.95
N ASP A 499 5.67 -6.68 -5.68
CA ASP A 499 5.15 -6.98 -7.01
C ASP A 499 3.66 -7.37 -6.98
N LYS A 500 2.97 -7.12 -8.09
CA LYS A 500 1.53 -7.34 -8.19
C LYS A 500 1.12 -8.79 -7.90
N LYS A 501 1.97 -9.76 -8.26
CA LYS A 501 1.73 -11.18 -8.05
C LYS A 501 1.79 -11.54 -6.57
N THR A 502 2.81 -11.08 -5.83
CA THR A 502 2.93 -11.31 -4.39
C THR A 502 1.84 -10.59 -3.63
N MET A 503 1.51 -9.35 -3.99
CA MET A 503 0.39 -8.65 -3.36
C MET A 503 -0.95 -9.39 -3.60
N SER A 504 -1.17 -9.95 -4.80
CA SER A 504 -2.32 -10.83 -5.07
C SER A 504 -2.31 -12.09 -4.20
N ARG A 505 -1.14 -12.68 -3.95
CA ARG A 505 -1.00 -13.83 -3.04
C ARG A 505 -1.34 -13.44 -1.60
N ILE A 506 -0.85 -12.30 -1.12
CA ILE A 506 -1.17 -11.77 0.21
C ILE A 506 -2.70 -11.66 0.38
N ILE A 507 -3.36 -11.00 -0.57
CA ILE A 507 -4.81 -10.81 -0.59
C ILE A 507 -5.58 -12.14 -0.54
N ASN A 508 -5.12 -13.14 -1.29
CA ASN A 508 -5.85 -14.40 -1.48
C ASN A 508 -5.52 -15.49 -0.45
N GLU A 509 -4.29 -15.51 0.07
CA GLU A 509 -3.81 -16.57 0.97
C GLU A 509 -4.02 -16.25 2.46
N LEU A 510 -4.20 -14.98 2.81
CA LEU A 510 -4.54 -14.59 4.17
C LEU A 510 -6.06 -14.72 4.43
N PRO A 511 -6.49 -14.89 5.69
CA PRO A 511 -7.92 -14.89 6.03
C PRO A 511 -8.67 -13.68 5.46
N LYS A 512 -9.90 -13.89 4.97
CA LYS A 512 -10.68 -12.81 4.33
C LYS A 512 -10.98 -11.62 5.24
N ASN A 513 -11.01 -11.85 6.56
CA ASN A 513 -11.26 -10.83 7.57
C ASN A 513 -9.99 -10.11 8.03
N THR A 514 -8.82 -10.43 7.47
CA THR A 514 -7.58 -9.68 7.73
C THR A 514 -7.74 -8.25 7.23
N ILE A 515 -7.41 -7.28 8.08
CA ILE A 515 -7.38 -5.86 7.71
C ILE A 515 -6.08 -5.62 6.95
N LEU A 516 -6.16 -5.35 5.64
CA LEU A 516 -4.99 -5.10 4.79
C LEU A 516 -5.03 -3.66 4.31
N THR A 517 -3.99 -2.90 4.62
CA THR A 517 -3.81 -1.52 4.16
C THR A 517 -2.45 -1.37 3.49
N ALA A 518 -2.30 -0.47 2.54
CA ALA A 518 -1.01 -0.22 1.90
C ALA A 518 -0.86 1.24 1.48
N GLU A 519 0.38 1.71 1.47
CA GLU A 519 0.76 2.89 0.69
C GLU A 519 0.75 2.54 -0.80
N PRO A 520 -0.10 3.20 -1.62
CA PRO A 520 -0.19 2.95 -3.06
C PRO A 520 0.89 3.72 -3.86
N TRP A 521 2.09 3.88 -3.31
CA TRP A 521 3.22 4.55 -3.96
C TRP A 521 4.57 3.95 -3.54
N ALA A 522 5.58 4.28 -4.33
CA ALA A 522 6.99 4.08 -4.07
C ALA A 522 7.66 5.47 -3.94
N ALA A 523 8.86 5.54 -3.36
CA ALA A 523 9.61 6.80 -3.32
C ALA A 523 10.01 7.27 -4.73
N ASP A 524 10.38 6.34 -5.62
CA ASP A 524 10.46 6.58 -7.06
C ASP A 524 9.19 6.06 -7.74
N TRP A 525 8.35 6.97 -8.23
CA TRP A 525 7.10 6.62 -8.92
C TRP A 525 7.29 5.71 -10.14
N ASN A 526 8.45 5.75 -10.79
CA ASN A 526 8.76 4.88 -11.94
C ASN A 526 8.97 3.42 -11.54
N ARG A 527 9.10 3.15 -10.23
CA ARG A 527 9.29 1.81 -9.67
C ARG A 527 8.00 1.17 -9.17
N ASN A 528 6.87 1.87 -9.25
CA ASN A 528 5.55 1.32 -8.92
C ASN A 528 5.27 0.05 -9.74
N GLN A 529 4.96 -1.06 -9.08
CA GLN A 529 4.60 -2.34 -9.71
C GLN A 529 3.09 -2.48 -9.98
N TRP A 530 2.28 -1.60 -9.41
CA TRP A 530 0.82 -1.55 -9.56
C TRP A 530 0.31 -0.14 -9.22
N ALA A 531 -0.90 0.19 -9.68
CA ALA A 531 -1.53 1.50 -9.49
C ALA A 531 -2.62 1.47 -8.41
N LYS A 532 -3.00 2.63 -7.87
CA LYS A 532 -4.08 2.74 -6.86
C LYS A 532 -5.43 2.14 -7.31
N SER A 533 -5.70 2.09 -8.62
CA SER A 533 -6.89 1.46 -9.21
C SER A 533 -6.75 -0.05 -9.42
N ASP A 534 -5.58 -0.63 -9.18
CA ASP A 534 -5.43 -2.07 -9.08
C ASP A 534 -6.06 -2.60 -7.78
N PHE A 535 -6.32 -3.90 -7.74
CA PHE A 535 -6.95 -4.58 -6.60
C PHE A 535 -8.35 -4.03 -6.22
N ARG A 536 -9.09 -3.52 -7.21
CA ARG A 536 -10.52 -3.24 -7.06
C ARG A 536 -11.32 -4.51 -6.76
N ASN A 537 -12.35 -4.37 -5.93
CA ASN A 537 -13.17 -5.45 -5.37
C ASN A 537 -12.37 -6.50 -4.57
N THR A 538 -11.30 -6.07 -3.91
CA THR A 538 -10.52 -6.92 -2.98
C THR A 538 -10.69 -6.44 -1.53
N ASN A 539 -9.93 -7.02 -0.60
CA ASN A 539 -9.85 -6.58 0.80
C ASN A 539 -8.64 -5.67 1.07
N LEU A 540 -7.90 -5.23 0.04
CA LEU A 540 -6.80 -4.28 0.20
C LEU A 540 -7.33 -2.84 0.18
N SER A 541 -7.22 -2.17 1.32
CA SER A 541 -7.46 -0.73 1.46
C SER A 541 -6.20 0.05 1.11
N LYS A 542 -6.33 1.17 0.40
CA LYS A 542 -5.19 2.01 0.02
C LYS A 542 -5.25 3.31 0.80
N TRP A 543 -4.12 3.74 1.34
CA TRP A 543 -3.98 5.05 1.96
C TRP A 543 -4.35 6.13 0.93
N ASN A 544 -5.38 6.91 1.26
CA ASN A 544 -5.99 7.88 0.37
C ASN A 544 -5.36 9.26 0.56
N ASP A 545 -4.20 9.47 -0.04
CA ASP A 545 -3.54 10.77 -0.14
C ASP A 545 -4.40 11.81 -0.87
N ASP A 546 -5.30 11.41 -1.77
CA ASP A 546 -6.27 12.33 -2.37
C ASP A 546 -7.21 12.90 -1.30
N PHE A 547 -7.72 12.06 -0.39
CA PHE A 547 -8.53 12.54 0.73
C PHE A 547 -7.74 13.52 1.60
N ARG A 548 -6.51 13.14 1.97
CA ARG A 548 -5.61 13.97 2.77
C ARG A 548 -5.44 15.36 2.15
N GLU A 549 -5.04 15.43 0.88
CA GLU A 549 -4.74 16.69 0.22
C GLU A 549 -5.99 17.53 -0.04
N LYS A 550 -7.09 16.92 -0.50
CA LYS A 550 -8.30 17.67 -0.85
C LYS A 550 -9.03 18.22 0.37
N ILE A 551 -9.10 17.46 1.46
CA ILE A 551 -9.66 17.96 2.73
C ILE A 551 -8.74 19.03 3.32
N ARG A 552 -7.41 18.85 3.25
CA ARG A 552 -6.47 19.86 3.74
C ARG A 552 -6.57 21.18 2.96
N ALA A 553 -6.71 21.10 1.64
CA ALA A 553 -6.89 22.24 0.75
C ALA A 553 -8.21 22.97 1.01
N MET A 554 -9.31 22.23 1.19
CA MET A 554 -10.63 22.81 1.50
C MET A 554 -10.61 23.59 2.82
N ALA A 555 -9.98 23.05 3.88
CA ALA A 555 -9.84 23.77 5.15
C ALA A 555 -9.01 25.07 5.03
N ASN A 556 -8.16 25.18 4.00
CA ASN A 556 -7.40 26.37 3.65
C ASN A 556 -8.12 27.29 2.64
N GLY A 557 -9.36 26.99 2.25
CA GLY A 557 -10.13 27.80 1.32
C GLY A 557 -9.83 27.57 -0.15
N ASN A 558 -9.12 26.48 -0.48
CA ASN A 558 -8.89 26.04 -1.85
C ASN A 558 -9.75 24.81 -2.15
N THR A 559 -11.03 25.05 -2.44
CA THR A 559 -12.01 23.98 -2.62
C THR A 559 -12.22 23.64 -4.09
N SER A 560 -11.95 22.38 -4.45
CA SER A 560 -12.47 21.76 -5.68
C SER A 560 -13.65 20.88 -5.31
N ARG A 561 -14.88 21.31 -5.65
CA ARG A 561 -16.11 20.59 -5.27
C ARG A 561 -16.10 19.13 -5.73
N ASN A 562 -15.77 18.90 -7.00
CA ASN A 562 -15.76 17.55 -7.57
C ASN A 562 -14.76 16.64 -6.86
N ASP A 563 -13.57 17.15 -6.56
CA ASP A 563 -12.54 16.36 -5.87
C ASP A 563 -12.96 16.05 -4.43
N VAL A 564 -13.46 17.05 -3.69
CA VAL A 564 -13.91 16.87 -2.31
C VAL A 564 -15.09 15.91 -2.23
N MET A 565 -16.09 16.07 -3.11
CA MET A 565 -17.22 15.14 -3.20
C MET A 565 -16.75 13.71 -3.48
N THR A 566 -15.78 13.54 -4.39
CA THR A 566 -15.21 12.23 -4.73
C THR A 566 -14.57 11.56 -3.51
N VAL A 567 -13.73 12.28 -2.76
CA VAL A 567 -13.02 11.69 -1.61
C VAL A 567 -13.95 11.49 -0.40
N LEU A 568 -14.93 12.38 -0.17
CA LEU A 568 -15.96 12.20 0.87
C LEU A 568 -16.87 10.97 0.59
N ALA A 569 -17.09 10.64 -0.69
CA ALA A 569 -17.76 9.42 -1.12
C ALA A 569 -16.84 8.18 -1.17
N GLY A 570 -15.69 8.21 -0.48
CA GLY A 570 -14.78 7.07 -0.37
C GLY A 570 -14.08 6.73 -1.69
N SER A 571 -13.92 7.69 -2.59
CA SER A 571 -13.27 7.55 -3.91
C SER A 571 -13.90 6.48 -4.83
N CYS A 572 -15.16 6.08 -4.57
CA CYS A 572 -15.87 5.01 -5.29
C CYS A 572 -16.16 5.35 -6.76
N PHE A 573 -16.19 6.64 -7.10
CA PHE A 573 -16.43 7.13 -8.46
C PHE A 573 -15.13 7.31 -9.26
N TRP A 574 -14.01 6.81 -8.74
CA TRP A 574 -12.70 6.92 -9.36
C TRP A 574 -11.92 5.60 -9.24
N TRP A 575 -10.95 5.50 -8.34
CA TRP A 575 -10.08 4.33 -8.23
C TRP A 575 -10.60 3.23 -7.30
N ALA A 576 -11.46 3.55 -6.32
CA ALA A 576 -12.04 2.55 -5.43
C ALA A 576 -13.28 1.91 -6.08
N ALA A 577 -13.55 0.63 -5.81
CA ALA A 577 -14.82 0.01 -6.21
C ALA A 577 -15.91 0.16 -5.13
N LYS A 578 -15.50 0.29 -3.87
CA LYS A 578 -16.35 0.41 -2.68
C LYS A 578 -15.59 1.13 -1.56
N PRO A 579 -16.27 1.73 -0.57
CA PRO A 579 -15.60 2.64 0.35
C PRO A 579 -14.51 1.99 1.21
N ASP A 580 -14.66 0.73 1.59
CA ASP A 580 -13.69 0.01 2.43
C ASP A 580 -12.34 -0.26 1.72
N GLU A 581 -12.21 0.05 0.43
CA GLU A 581 -10.92 0.08 -0.28
C GLU A 581 -10.16 1.40 -0.09
N SER A 582 -10.78 2.38 0.56
CA SER A 582 -10.23 3.71 0.81
C SER A 582 -9.98 3.93 2.29
N LEU A 583 -8.70 3.96 2.66
CA LEU A 583 -8.27 4.37 4.01
C LEU A 583 -8.07 5.89 3.99
N ASN A 584 -9.01 6.60 4.58
CA ASN A 584 -8.98 8.05 4.67
C ASN A 584 -8.18 8.48 5.89
N TYR A 585 -7.30 9.46 5.68
CA TYR A 585 -6.48 10.05 6.74
C TYR A 585 -6.21 11.51 6.37
N VAL A 586 -5.93 12.32 7.38
CA VAL A 586 -5.58 13.75 7.23
C VAL A 586 -4.24 14.09 7.84
N GLU A 587 -3.64 13.14 8.56
CA GLU A 587 -2.33 13.17 9.19
C GLU A 587 -1.92 11.72 9.46
N ALA A 588 -0.60 11.49 9.45
CA ALA A 588 0.05 10.22 9.76
C ALA A 588 1.39 10.53 10.45
N HIS A 589 2.19 9.50 10.72
CA HIS A 589 3.57 9.70 11.19
C HIS A 589 4.40 10.55 10.21
N ASP A 590 4.17 10.38 8.90
CA ASP A 590 4.75 11.18 7.83
C ASP A 590 4.19 12.60 7.74
N GLY A 591 5.09 13.55 7.46
CA GLY A 591 4.75 14.95 7.29
C GLY A 591 4.45 15.65 8.62
N TYR A 592 3.78 16.80 8.49
CA TYR A 592 3.35 17.59 9.64
C TYR A 592 2.18 16.94 10.37
N THR A 593 2.12 17.13 11.69
CA THR A 593 0.84 17.07 12.41
C THR A 593 -0.12 18.11 11.83
N LEU A 594 -1.43 17.89 11.91
CA LEU A 594 -2.42 18.88 11.44
C LEU A 594 -2.29 20.21 12.19
N PHE A 595 -2.00 20.14 13.49
CA PHE A 595 -1.82 21.34 14.30
C PHE A 595 -0.61 22.15 13.83
N ASP A 596 0.50 21.50 13.52
CA ASP A 596 1.69 22.17 12.98
C ASP A 596 1.46 22.68 11.55
N LEU A 597 0.83 21.87 10.69
CA LEU A 597 0.50 22.24 9.30
C LEU A 597 -0.31 23.54 9.26
N TYR A 598 -1.28 23.67 10.15
CA TYR A 598 -2.15 24.84 10.25
C TYR A 598 -1.66 25.90 11.24
N LYS A 599 -0.41 25.80 11.71
CA LYS A 599 0.23 26.79 12.59
C LYS A 599 -0.63 27.09 13.83
N GLY A 600 -1.28 26.07 14.37
CA GLY A 600 -2.12 26.14 15.56
C GLY A 600 -3.61 26.48 15.33
N ASP A 601 -4.09 26.62 14.08
CA ASP A 601 -5.51 26.93 13.84
C ASP A 601 -6.43 25.72 14.07
N GLN A 602 -6.96 25.61 15.28
CA GLN A 602 -7.87 24.53 15.69
C GLN A 602 -9.20 24.50 14.91
N ARG A 603 -9.59 25.58 14.23
CA ARG A 603 -10.79 25.53 13.36
C ARG A 603 -10.55 24.57 12.20
N LYS A 604 -9.34 24.59 11.63
CA LYS A 604 -8.94 23.73 10.51
C LYS A 604 -8.73 22.28 10.95
N THR A 605 -8.13 22.05 12.12
CA THR A 605 -7.96 20.68 12.64
C THR A 605 -9.31 20.02 12.94
N ARG A 606 -10.25 20.75 13.56
CA ARG A 606 -11.62 20.28 13.85
C ARG A 606 -12.45 20.10 12.57
N PHE A 607 -12.28 20.98 11.58
CA PHE A 607 -12.88 20.81 10.26
C PHE A 607 -12.46 19.48 9.62
N ALA A 608 -11.14 19.20 9.60
CA ALA A 608 -10.60 17.97 9.05
C ALA A 608 -11.05 16.73 9.84
N ALA A 609 -11.18 16.82 11.17
CA ALA A 609 -11.73 15.76 12.03
C ALA A 609 -13.15 15.34 11.62
N ILE A 610 -14.02 16.34 11.40
CA ILE A 610 -15.40 16.10 11.00
C ILE A 610 -15.46 15.49 9.60
N ALA A 611 -14.66 15.98 8.66
CA ALA A 611 -14.55 15.38 7.33
C ALA A 611 -14.11 13.91 7.41
N LEU A 612 -13.04 13.63 8.14
CA LEU A 612 -12.49 12.28 8.32
C LEU A 612 -13.53 11.29 8.88
N LEU A 613 -14.22 11.67 9.96
CA LEU A 613 -15.09 10.75 10.70
C LEU A 613 -16.51 10.66 10.11
N THR A 614 -16.88 11.54 9.17
CA THR A 614 -18.18 11.47 8.48
C THR A 614 -18.09 10.98 7.03
N ALA A 615 -16.92 11.00 6.40
CA ALA A 615 -16.73 10.46 5.06
C ALA A 615 -16.96 8.94 4.99
N GLN A 616 -17.29 8.46 3.79
CA GLN A 616 -17.28 7.04 3.48
C GLN A 616 -15.84 6.52 3.36
N GLY A 617 -15.57 5.33 3.90
CA GLY A 617 -14.24 4.71 3.92
C GLY A 617 -13.78 4.32 5.32
N ILE A 618 -12.50 3.97 5.47
CA ILE A 618 -11.90 3.58 6.74
C ILE A 618 -11.12 4.78 7.31
N PRO A 619 -11.53 5.39 8.43
CA PRO A 619 -10.78 6.50 9.02
C PRO A 619 -9.56 6.00 9.79
N MET A 620 -8.43 6.68 9.60
CA MET A 620 -7.22 6.54 10.41
C MET A 620 -6.91 7.87 11.11
N ILE A 621 -6.53 7.78 12.39
CA ILE A 621 -6.15 8.89 13.26
C ILE A 621 -4.71 8.66 13.72
N HIS A 622 -3.84 9.65 13.54
CA HIS A 622 -2.47 9.59 14.08
C HIS A 622 -2.46 9.94 15.58
N ALA A 623 -1.61 9.26 16.36
CA ALA A 623 -1.54 9.47 17.80
C ALA A 623 -1.32 10.94 18.18
N GLY A 624 -2.33 11.49 18.87
CA GLY A 624 -2.36 12.86 19.38
C GLY A 624 -3.03 13.88 18.46
N GLN A 625 -3.44 13.50 17.25
CA GLN A 625 -4.26 14.34 16.36
C GLN A 625 -5.56 14.78 17.05
N GLU A 626 -6.16 13.89 17.84
CA GLU A 626 -7.40 14.10 18.60
C GLU A 626 -7.28 15.13 19.73
N PHE A 627 -6.07 15.58 20.05
CA PHE A 627 -5.85 16.68 20.99
C PHE A 627 -4.79 17.66 20.49
N ASP A 628 -4.68 17.82 19.17
CA ASP A 628 -3.84 18.82 18.52
C ASP A 628 -2.35 18.72 18.92
N ARG A 629 -1.78 17.50 18.91
CA ARG A 629 -0.35 17.26 19.14
C ARG A 629 0.50 18.08 18.18
N THR A 630 1.64 18.54 18.68
CA THR A 630 2.69 19.21 17.89
C THR A 630 3.97 18.36 17.88
N LYS A 631 4.63 18.29 16.72
CA LYS A 631 6.03 17.86 16.52
C LYS A 631 6.95 19.09 16.42
N LYS A 632 6.51 20.24 16.95
CA LYS A 632 7.22 21.53 16.92
C LYS A 632 7.58 21.97 15.50
N GLY A 633 6.74 21.64 14.52
CA GLY A 633 6.98 21.94 13.11
C GLY A 633 8.00 21.00 12.43
N ASN A 634 8.40 19.90 13.07
CA ASN A 634 9.18 18.86 12.39
C ASN A 634 8.24 17.97 11.56
N HIS A 635 8.39 18.00 10.23
CA HIS A 635 7.59 17.20 9.30
C HIS A 635 8.21 15.85 8.94
N ASN A 636 9.40 15.54 9.43
CA ASN A 636 10.10 14.28 9.16
C ASN A 636 10.91 13.88 10.40
N SER A 637 10.18 13.45 11.43
CA SER A 637 10.72 13.19 12.76
C SER A 637 11.18 11.74 12.94
N TYR A 638 11.56 11.07 11.85
CA TYR A 638 11.96 9.66 11.84
C TYR A 638 13.17 9.35 12.71
N ASP A 639 14.01 10.35 12.98
CA ASP A 639 15.23 10.27 13.76
C ASP A 639 15.10 10.91 15.16
N GLN A 640 13.90 11.36 15.53
CA GLN A 640 13.67 12.10 16.77
C GLN A 640 13.16 11.20 17.89
N ASP A 641 14.07 10.48 18.55
CA ASP A 641 13.78 9.73 19.78
C ASP A 641 13.77 10.65 21.02
N ASN A 642 12.84 11.61 21.05
CA ASN A 642 12.75 12.63 22.10
C ASN A 642 11.36 13.28 22.18
N GLU A 643 11.24 14.36 22.96
CA GLU A 643 10.01 15.14 23.19
C GLU A 643 9.38 15.76 21.92
N THR A 644 10.04 15.69 20.77
CA THR A 644 9.41 15.98 19.47
C THR A 644 8.34 14.94 19.15
N ASN A 645 8.62 13.67 19.43
CA ASN A 645 7.72 12.57 19.13
C ASN A 645 6.91 12.10 20.33
N TYR A 646 7.47 12.14 21.55
CA TYR A 646 6.81 11.60 22.73
C TYR A 646 5.45 12.28 23.00
N ILE A 647 4.44 11.46 23.33
CA ILE A 647 3.09 11.95 23.60
C ILE A 647 3.05 12.65 24.95
N ASN A 648 2.97 13.99 24.91
CA ASN A 648 2.72 14.78 26.10
C ASN A 648 1.22 14.76 26.45
N TRP A 649 0.84 13.89 27.38
CA TRP A 649 -0.53 13.75 27.89
C TRP A 649 -1.11 15.02 28.54
N ASN A 650 -0.30 16.02 28.86
CA ASN A 650 -0.80 17.30 29.36
C ASN A 650 -1.48 18.12 28.25
N GLU A 651 -1.12 17.91 26.98
CA GLU A 651 -1.77 18.58 25.84
C GLU A 651 -3.23 18.11 25.67
N LYS A 652 -3.55 16.86 26.02
CA LYS A 652 -4.95 16.38 26.05
C LYS A 652 -5.82 17.22 26.98
N ASN A 653 -5.31 17.58 28.16
CA ASN A 653 -6.06 18.41 29.11
C ASN A 653 -6.24 19.83 28.60
N LYS A 654 -5.21 20.40 27.97
CA LYS A 654 -5.25 21.73 27.36
C LYS A 654 -6.23 21.80 26.18
N ASN A 655 -6.29 20.75 25.37
CA ASN A 655 -7.10 20.68 24.15
C ASN A 655 -8.31 19.73 24.32
N ARG A 656 -8.88 19.67 25.53
CA ARG A 656 -9.95 18.70 25.88
C ARG A 656 -11.16 18.80 24.97
N GLU A 657 -11.53 20.00 24.52
CA GLU A 657 -12.65 20.19 23.59
C GLU A 657 -12.45 19.48 22.26
N THR A 658 -11.23 19.53 21.70
CA THR A 658 -10.90 18.78 20.47
C THR A 658 -11.04 17.29 20.72
N PHE A 659 -10.57 16.78 21.86
CA PHE A 659 -10.70 15.37 22.23
C PHE A 659 -12.17 14.93 22.35
N GLU A 660 -13.02 15.70 23.02
CA GLU A 660 -14.45 15.39 23.15
C GLU A 660 -15.18 15.40 21.80
N LEU A 661 -14.77 16.28 20.87
CA LEU A 661 -15.27 16.28 19.50
C LEU A 661 -14.94 14.97 18.79
N TYR A 662 -13.68 14.52 18.80
CA TYR A 662 -13.28 13.25 18.19
C TYR A 662 -14.03 12.06 18.81
N LYS A 663 -14.10 12.00 20.14
CA LYS A 663 -14.83 10.97 20.88
C LYS A 663 -16.30 10.89 20.45
N GLY A 664 -16.99 12.02 20.39
CA GLY A 664 -18.39 12.06 19.96
C GLY A 664 -18.57 11.69 18.48
N LEU A 665 -17.66 12.10 17.61
CA LEU A 665 -17.68 11.76 16.18
C LEU A 665 -17.47 10.26 15.96
N ILE A 666 -16.54 9.64 16.70
CA ILE A 666 -16.31 8.20 16.70
C ILE A 666 -17.56 7.45 17.20
N ALA A 667 -18.18 7.91 18.29
CA ALA A 667 -19.40 7.32 18.82
C ALA A 667 -20.56 7.39 17.80
N LEU A 668 -20.73 8.55 17.14
CA LEU A 668 -21.72 8.75 16.08
C LEU A 668 -21.48 7.78 14.91
N ARG A 669 -20.24 7.74 14.39
CA ARG A 669 -19.85 6.87 13.28
C ARG A 669 -20.11 5.39 13.60
N LYS A 670 -19.79 4.93 14.81
CA LYS A 670 -20.00 3.53 15.23
C LYS A 670 -21.49 3.19 15.28
N LYS A 671 -22.31 4.08 15.82
CA LYS A 671 -23.76 3.86 16.02
C LYS A 671 -24.54 3.81 14.70
N TYR A 672 -24.19 4.66 13.74
CA TYR A 672 -25.01 4.89 12.55
C TYR A 672 -24.37 4.26 11.29
N PRO A 673 -25.03 3.29 10.62
CA PRO A 673 -24.44 2.53 9.51
C PRO A 673 -24.24 3.34 8.22
N ASN A 674 -24.99 4.43 8.04
CA ASN A 674 -24.90 5.32 6.88
C ASN A 674 -23.54 6.03 6.73
N PHE A 675 -22.64 5.95 7.72
CA PHE A 675 -21.26 6.44 7.62
C PHE A 675 -20.26 5.39 7.09
N ARG A 676 -20.67 4.12 6.93
CA ARG A 676 -19.75 2.97 6.85
C ARG A 676 -20.21 1.89 5.86
N TYR A 677 -20.56 2.30 4.64
CA TYR A 677 -20.92 1.34 3.59
C TYR A 677 -19.72 0.50 3.13
N ALA A 678 -19.96 -0.78 2.83
CA ALA A 678 -18.95 -1.73 2.32
C ALA A 678 -19.32 -2.30 0.94
N ARG A 679 -20.17 -1.57 0.23
CA ARG A 679 -20.59 -1.85 -1.14
C ARG A 679 -20.49 -0.56 -1.94
N ALA A 680 -20.54 -0.68 -3.26
CA ALA A 680 -20.66 0.48 -4.13
C ALA A 680 -21.85 1.36 -3.66
N LEU A 681 -21.58 2.67 -3.63
CA LEU A 681 -22.57 3.69 -3.27
C LEU A 681 -23.55 3.91 -4.42
N ASN A 682 -24.78 4.30 -4.09
CA ASN A 682 -25.80 4.71 -5.04
C ASN A 682 -26.57 5.94 -4.52
N LYS A 683 -27.49 6.48 -5.33
CA LYS A 683 -28.28 7.68 -5.03
C LYS A 683 -29.14 7.60 -3.77
N ASN A 684 -29.41 6.40 -3.26
CA ASN A 684 -30.17 6.18 -2.03
C ASN A 684 -29.27 6.21 -0.78
N ASP A 685 -27.94 6.24 -0.94
CA ASP A 685 -26.99 6.26 0.17
C ASP A 685 -26.50 7.66 0.47
N LEU A 686 -26.16 8.41 -0.58
CA LEU A 686 -25.49 9.70 -0.49
C LEU A 686 -26.02 10.68 -1.56
N ASP A 687 -26.09 11.95 -1.19
CA ASP A 687 -26.46 13.07 -2.08
C ASP A 687 -25.76 14.37 -1.65
N TRP A 688 -25.91 15.45 -2.41
CA TRP A 688 -25.16 16.69 -2.19
C TRP A 688 -26.03 17.94 -2.08
N ILE A 689 -25.57 18.92 -1.30
CA ILE A 689 -26.11 20.28 -1.22
C ILE A 689 -25.00 21.22 -1.67
N LEU A 690 -25.23 21.94 -2.77
CA LEU A 690 -24.24 22.86 -3.33
C LEU A 690 -24.75 24.31 -3.17
N PRO A 691 -24.28 25.04 -2.14
CA PRO A 691 -24.67 26.44 -1.94
C PRO A 691 -24.06 27.34 -3.05
N GLN A 692 -24.41 28.62 -3.06
CA GLN A 692 -23.85 29.56 -4.04
C GLN A 692 -22.34 29.76 -3.90
N ASN A 693 -21.81 29.79 -2.67
CA ASN A 693 -20.37 29.92 -2.44
C ASN A 693 -19.64 28.61 -2.76
N ASN A 694 -18.71 28.64 -3.71
CA ASN A 694 -17.97 27.47 -4.21
C ASN A 694 -17.08 26.77 -3.17
N ASN A 695 -16.76 27.42 -2.04
CA ASN A 695 -16.07 26.81 -0.90
C ASN A 695 -17.02 26.05 0.05
N GLY A 696 -18.32 26.05 -0.22
CA GLY A 696 -19.32 25.32 0.53
C GLY A 696 -19.71 23.99 -0.13
N ILE A 697 -19.80 22.92 0.65
CA ILE A 697 -20.29 21.60 0.22
C ILE A 697 -21.13 20.99 1.36
N GLY A 698 -22.33 20.51 1.07
CA GLY A 698 -23.12 19.70 1.99
C GLY A 698 -23.21 18.26 1.50
N MET A 699 -23.01 17.30 2.41
CA MET A 699 -23.15 15.86 2.16
C MET A 699 -24.39 15.36 2.89
N ILE A 700 -25.32 14.75 2.17
CA ILE A 700 -26.52 14.11 2.70
C ILE A 700 -26.24 12.61 2.80
N LEU A 701 -26.33 12.05 4.00
CA LEU A 701 -26.23 10.62 4.24
C LEU A 701 -27.61 10.08 4.58
N LYS A 702 -28.18 9.32 3.64
CA LYS A 702 -29.55 8.79 3.71
C LYS A 702 -29.55 7.48 4.52
N GLY A 703 -30.60 7.28 5.32
CA GLY A 703 -30.77 6.14 6.21
C GLY A 703 -32.04 6.27 7.05
N GLN A 704 -32.21 5.41 8.06
CA GLN A 704 -33.31 5.53 9.03
C GLN A 704 -33.32 6.90 9.73
N THR A 705 -32.13 7.37 10.09
CA THR A 705 -31.86 8.76 10.46
C THR A 705 -31.09 9.37 9.30
N THR A 706 -31.57 10.50 8.78
CA THR A 706 -30.86 11.22 7.72
C THR A 706 -29.90 12.21 8.35
N PHE A 707 -28.64 12.19 7.92
CA PHE A 707 -27.64 13.15 8.35
C PHE A 707 -27.31 14.12 7.22
N VAL A 708 -27.02 15.36 7.59
CA VAL A 708 -26.46 16.36 6.69
C VAL A 708 -25.17 16.88 7.32
N VAL A 709 -24.07 16.81 6.59
CA VAL A 709 -22.78 17.36 6.99
C VAL A 709 -22.46 18.55 6.10
N LEU A 710 -22.41 19.74 6.67
CA LEU A 710 -22.21 20.99 5.94
C LEU A 710 -20.78 21.49 6.18
N PHE A 711 -20.01 21.64 5.11
CA PHE A 711 -18.63 22.10 5.15
C PHE A 711 -18.52 23.51 4.57
N ASN A 712 -18.01 24.46 5.36
CA ASN A 712 -17.61 25.78 4.89
C ASN A 712 -16.08 25.89 4.92
N GLY A 713 -15.46 25.80 3.75
CA GLY A 713 -14.02 26.03 3.57
C GLY A 713 -13.64 27.50 3.40
N ASP A 714 -14.61 28.41 3.27
CA ASP A 714 -14.35 29.84 3.12
C ASP A 714 -13.65 30.39 4.37
N GLN A 715 -12.66 31.25 4.15
CA GLN A 715 -11.82 31.77 5.22
C GLN A 715 -12.45 32.97 5.93
N LYS A 716 -13.49 33.59 5.35
CA LYS A 716 -14.07 34.85 5.84
C LYS A 716 -15.60 34.85 5.85
N GLU A 717 -16.22 34.23 4.85
CA GLU A 717 -17.66 34.33 4.65
C GLU A 717 -18.43 33.20 5.31
N HIS A 718 -19.57 33.55 5.89
CA HIS A 718 -20.57 32.56 6.27
C HIS A 718 -21.24 31.99 5.03
N ILE A 719 -21.54 30.69 5.04
CA ILE A 719 -22.23 30.03 3.92
C ILE A 719 -23.59 29.53 4.39
N LYS A 720 -24.65 29.97 3.70
CA LYS A 720 -26.01 29.48 3.89
C LYS A 720 -26.24 28.21 3.07
N PHE A 721 -26.79 27.18 3.71
CA PHE A 721 -27.22 25.93 3.09
C PHE A 721 -28.72 25.74 3.31
N ASP A 722 -29.45 25.47 2.24
CA ASP A 722 -30.85 25.09 2.34
C ASP A 722 -30.96 23.60 2.72
N LEU A 723 -31.78 23.29 3.73
CA LEU A 723 -31.89 21.94 4.27
C LEU A 723 -32.84 21.10 3.41
N PRO A 724 -32.52 19.83 3.10
CA PRO A 724 -33.17 19.08 2.03
C PRO A 724 -34.58 18.59 2.38
N LEU A 725 -34.96 18.58 3.67
CA LEU A 725 -36.27 18.12 4.13
C LEU A 725 -36.92 19.18 5.04
N PRO A 726 -38.24 19.43 4.92
CA PRO A 726 -38.96 20.42 5.71
C PRO A 726 -39.04 20.05 7.19
N GLY A 727 -39.30 21.04 8.05
CA GLY A 727 -39.41 20.86 9.51
C GLY A 727 -38.05 20.89 10.23
N LYS A 728 -38.09 20.70 11.55
CA LYS A 728 -36.92 20.81 12.42
C LYS A 728 -35.86 19.74 12.14
N TRP A 729 -34.60 20.17 12.16
CA TRP A 729 -33.38 19.37 12.15
C TRP A 729 -32.67 19.55 13.48
N LYS A 730 -32.09 18.48 14.02
CA LYS A 730 -31.26 18.54 15.23
C LYS A 730 -29.82 18.83 14.81
N VAL A 731 -29.23 19.90 15.34
CA VAL A 731 -27.80 20.16 15.16
C VAL A 731 -27.05 19.29 16.15
N VAL A 732 -26.47 18.19 15.66
CA VAL A 732 -25.75 17.22 16.52
C VAL A 732 -24.30 17.62 16.72
N SER A 733 -23.72 18.40 15.82
CA SER A 733 -22.41 19.04 16.00
C SER A 733 -22.41 20.43 15.36
N ASP A 734 -21.99 21.45 16.11
CA ASP A 734 -21.79 22.83 15.63
C ASP A 734 -20.35 23.06 15.14
N GLY A 735 -19.54 21.99 15.08
CA GLY A 735 -18.13 22.02 14.72
C GLY A 735 -17.17 22.43 15.83
N LEU A 736 -17.68 22.62 17.05
CA LEU A 736 -16.91 22.77 18.29
C LEU A 736 -17.31 21.68 19.29
N ARG A 737 -18.61 21.47 19.43
CA ARG A 737 -19.22 20.51 20.36
C ARG A 737 -19.99 19.47 19.56
N ILE A 738 -20.23 18.34 20.21
CA ILE A 738 -21.03 17.25 19.65
C ILE A 738 -21.92 16.67 20.74
N GLN A 739 -23.20 16.51 20.42
CA GLN A 739 -24.19 15.92 21.31
C GLN A 739 -25.24 15.19 20.46
N GLU A 740 -25.31 13.87 20.61
CA GLU A 740 -26.18 13.03 19.79
C GLU A 740 -27.67 13.39 19.91
N SER A 741 -28.12 13.80 21.10
CA SER A 741 -29.51 14.25 21.32
C SER A 741 -29.84 15.57 20.62
N GLY A 742 -28.84 16.26 20.08
CA GLY A 742 -28.92 17.61 19.53
C GLY A 742 -28.49 18.66 20.54
N LEU A 743 -27.75 19.67 20.07
CA LEU A 743 -27.37 20.88 20.81
C LEU A 743 -28.51 21.90 20.79
N TYR A 744 -29.16 22.04 19.62
CA TYR A 744 -30.29 22.90 19.33
C TYR A 744 -30.93 22.48 17.99
N THR A 745 -31.96 23.19 17.53
CA THR A 745 -32.66 22.89 16.27
C THR A 745 -32.46 23.96 15.21
N ALA A 746 -32.50 23.56 13.95
CA ALA A 746 -32.55 24.44 12.78
C ALA A 746 -33.70 24.04 11.85
N GLU A 747 -34.20 24.97 11.04
CA GLU A 747 -35.32 24.73 10.12
C GLU A 747 -35.19 25.59 8.86
N GLY A 748 -35.53 25.02 7.71
CA GLY A 748 -35.43 25.67 6.40
C GLY A 748 -33.99 25.77 5.87
N ASN A 749 -33.12 26.50 6.57
CA ASN A 749 -31.72 26.68 6.19
C ASN A 749 -30.78 26.72 7.41
N TYR A 750 -29.47 26.59 7.16
CA TYR A 750 -28.43 26.71 8.17
C TYR A 750 -27.26 27.56 7.67
N VAL A 751 -26.78 28.49 8.48
CA VAL A 751 -25.64 29.35 8.16
C VAL A 751 -24.39 28.83 8.88
N VAL A 752 -23.45 28.30 8.10
CA VAL A 752 -22.20 27.72 8.61
C VAL A 752 -21.11 28.81 8.68
N PRO A 753 -20.48 29.05 9.85
CA PRO A 753 -19.37 29.99 9.98
C PRO A 753 -18.15 29.63 9.12
N PRO A 754 -17.24 30.59 8.85
CA PRO A 754 -16.00 30.33 8.13
C PRO A 754 -15.18 29.21 8.78
N VAL A 755 -14.56 28.38 7.94
CA VAL A 755 -13.68 27.26 8.36
C VAL A 755 -14.36 26.37 9.41
N ARG A 756 -15.56 25.91 9.10
CA ARG A 756 -16.39 25.11 10.01
C ARG A 756 -17.09 23.99 9.26
N ALA A 757 -17.20 22.85 9.91
CA ALA A 757 -18.09 21.77 9.49
C ALA A 757 -19.16 21.53 10.57
N VAL A 758 -20.40 21.30 10.16
CA VAL A 758 -21.57 21.15 11.04
C VAL A 758 -22.32 19.88 10.66
N ILE A 759 -22.84 19.16 11.65
CA ILE A 759 -23.62 17.94 11.43
C ILE A 759 -25.03 18.17 11.95
N LEU A 760 -26.02 17.88 11.09
CA LEU A 760 -27.44 17.87 11.43
C LEU A 760 -28.01 16.46 11.24
N ALA A 761 -29.04 16.12 12.01
CA ALA A 761 -29.76 14.86 11.95
C ALA A 761 -31.28 15.09 11.92
N LYS A 762 -32.00 14.21 11.21
CA LYS A 762 -33.46 14.16 11.17
C LYS A 762 -33.97 12.74 11.31
#